data_AF-A0A927N9S3-F1
#
_entry.id   AF-A0A927N9S3-F1
#
_cell.length_a   1.000
_cell.length_b   1.000
_cell.length_c   1.000
_cell.angle_alpha   90.00
_cell.angle_beta   90.00
_cell.angle_gamma   90.00
#
_symmetry.space_group_name_H-M   'P 1'
#
loop_
_entity.id
_entity.type
_entity.pdbx_description
1 polymer ?
#
loop_
_entity_poly.entity_id
_entity_poly.type
_entity_poly.pdbx_seq_one_letter_code
_entity_poly.pdbx_strand_id
1 'polypeptide(L)'
;MKKASKLLILLASIVTVAMFAGCGETHSHKYSSDCDTICNTCEEVREVEIEHTATDDGDCTTALLCELCGEVKIEAKDAHTADEDDGDCTTAVECTQCDKNAVEAKDAHIAGEDGNCTFCDVQAVALIGDAFYTSFSDALNNWSDGTTLKLYSDISSGSIFEHIEILNKSVTLDLNGHVLDGSSVGVLFYVGNEEVPTGSLTIQDSGSNGVIKGLNGVATVFGTLNLKSGTLESGLGNTSTGVINISGGKVIGHTSIGLFDAVGNYGILNISGGTLCGGPAIENQKNGVVNISGSPTIEGKENLEGYGALLEGTAAAISNKGTVIIDGSPIFKSAKYEIYVIEPVTILTQPSEGMSWRVNVAKNSLSDKVVIVKPETGITLDPGKFVSVVDGYGVVKNADGSLSLALLGKAVAGVDGKFYTDFNEALNNWSDGTTLTLYSNIADGTNGTIEILNKSVSLDLNGYVWDMRSISCPIYVGMATAKEWTDGSLSIYTSQYGGQIKGGSYSLFVAGTLNLYSGVLQNGVLVSVRGTINMMGGSIDGNTNDYIGIDNYGTVNLSGGIISATYCVYNREDSVVNILGPIILNGIKRGNILGPAIYNKGIAVISEAPVFRQNENNIELDLVSPITLKTQPKEDEVWRVNMSASNITANNGVFALPGEGVELDPTKFVSMVEGYEVTKLTNGSLALIPIAE
;
A
#
# COMPACT_ATOMS: atom_id res chain seq x y z
N MET A 1 51.90 67.73 -31.37
CA MET A 1 52.23 69.07 -31.93
C MET A 1 52.54 70.03 -30.78
N LYS A 2 53.72 70.68 -30.85
CA LYS A 2 54.17 71.95 -30.21
C LYS A 2 53.90 72.14 -28.69
N LYS A 3 54.94 72.06 -27.85
CA LYS A 3 55.90 73.14 -27.46
C LYS A 3 55.25 74.34 -26.74
N ALA A 4 55.48 74.38 -25.44
CA ALA A 4 56.25 75.39 -24.72
C ALA A 4 55.92 76.90 -24.86
N SER A 5 55.80 77.50 -23.66
CA SER A 5 56.50 78.71 -23.19
C SER A 5 55.73 80.03 -23.17
N LYS A 6 55.90 80.72 -22.02
CA LYS A 6 56.20 82.16 -21.85
C LYS A 6 55.07 83.12 -22.27
N LEU A 7 54.72 84.22 -21.59
CA LEU A 7 55.32 85.11 -20.58
C LEU A 7 54.39 86.35 -20.70
N LEU A 8 53.76 86.83 -19.62
CA LEU A 8 53.99 88.17 -19.02
C LEU A 8 53.34 89.33 -19.81
N ILE A 9 52.56 90.21 -19.17
CA ILE A 9 52.86 91.65 -18.85
C ILE A 9 51.47 92.37 -18.88
N LEU A 10 51.07 93.36 -18.07
CA LEU A 10 51.60 94.09 -16.91
C LEU A 10 50.64 95.26 -16.57
N LEU A 11 50.86 95.90 -15.41
CA LEU A 11 50.46 97.27 -14.96
C LEU A 11 48.98 97.56 -14.69
N ALA A 12 48.58 98.30 -13.65
CA ALA A 12 49.25 99.34 -12.83
C ALA A 12 48.37 99.60 -11.58
N SER A 13 48.73 100.22 -10.44
CA SER A 13 49.94 100.74 -9.80
C SER A 13 49.52 101.30 -8.42
N ILE A 14 50.44 101.28 -7.45
CA ILE A 14 50.56 102.20 -6.28
C ILE A 14 49.51 102.08 -5.16
N VAL A 15 49.91 101.47 -4.03
CA VAL A 15 49.78 102.10 -2.69
C VAL A 15 51.06 101.81 -1.89
N THR A 16 51.46 102.87 -1.21
CA THR A 16 52.66 103.18 -0.44
C THR A 16 52.97 102.22 0.71
N VAL A 17 54.27 101.98 0.90
CA VAL A 17 54.90 101.44 2.10
C VAL A 17 54.50 102.28 3.32
N ALA A 18 53.90 101.64 4.32
CA ALA A 18 53.96 102.08 5.72
C ALA A 18 54.50 100.92 6.54
N MET A 19 55.79 100.97 6.81
CA MET A 19 56.36 100.27 7.96
C MET A 19 55.68 100.84 9.21
N PHE A 20 54.92 100.02 9.92
CA PHE A 20 54.81 100.16 11.36
C PHE A 20 54.87 98.77 11.98
N ALA A 21 55.94 98.61 12.75
CA ALA A 21 56.07 97.79 13.94
C ALA A 21 55.33 96.44 13.88
N GLY A 22 56.12 95.38 13.64
CA GLY A 22 55.80 94.12 14.29
C GLY A 22 55.50 94.39 15.75
N CYS A 23 54.45 93.76 16.28
CA CYS A 23 54.19 93.81 17.70
C CYS A 23 55.37 93.10 18.37
N GLY A 24 56.32 93.91 18.85
CA GLY A 24 57.35 93.49 19.77
C GLY A 24 56.68 93.06 21.07
N GLU A 25 57.08 91.87 21.52
CA GLU A 25 56.98 91.36 22.88
C GLU A 25 55.56 91.20 23.48
N THR A 26 55.12 89.93 23.43
CA THR A 26 54.35 89.23 24.47
C THR A 26 52.99 89.81 24.87
N HIS A 27 51.97 89.61 24.03
CA HIS A 27 50.61 89.36 24.54
C HIS A 27 50.09 88.05 23.95
N SER A 28 49.38 87.26 24.75
CA SER A 28 48.82 85.97 24.32
C SER A 28 47.50 86.20 23.59
N HIS A 29 47.36 85.70 22.37
CA HIS A 29 46.07 85.64 21.68
C HIS A 29 45.03 84.89 22.54
N LYS A 30 43.82 85.44 22.63
CA LYS A 30 42.70 84.80 23.35
C LYS A 30 41.65 84.33 22.37
N TYR A 31 41.44 83.03 22.38
CA TYR A 31 40.39 82.32 21.66
C TYR A 31 39.41 81.78 22.70
N SER A 32 38.12 81.78 22.40
CA SER A 32 37.08 81.25 23.29
C SER A 32 37.05 79.73 23.25
N SER A 33 37.49 79.15 22.13
CA SER A 33 37.75 77.72 21.97
C SER A 33 39.02 77.48 21.18
N ASP A 34 39.56 76.26 21.28
CA ASP A 34 40.71 75.84 20.49
C ASP A 34 40.40 75.79 18.98
N CYS A 35 39.13 75.85 18.58
CA CYS A 35 38.68 75.89 17.19
C CYS A 35 38.41 77.30 16.64
N ASP A 36 38.42 78.35 17.46
CA ASP A 36 38.18 79.70 16.94
C ASP A 36 39.35 80.10 16.02
N THR A 37 39.07 80.43 14.77
CA THR A 37 40.09 80.85 13.80
C THR A 37 40.38 82.35 13.86
N ILE A 38 39.61 83.11 14.66
CA ILE A 38 39.72 84.57 14.77
C ILE A 38 39.95 84.94 16.24
N CYS A 39 40.97 85.75 16.52
CA CYS A 39 41.29 86.17 17.88
C CYS A 39 40.24 87.16 18.40
N ASN A 40 39.63 86.86 19.56
CA ASN A 40 38.55 87.66 20.15
C ASN A 40 39.00 89.04 20.67
N THR A 41 40.29 89.38 20.56
CA THR A 41 40.86 90.65 21.07
C THR A 41 41.48 91.51 19.98
N CYS A 42 42.07 90.92 18.93
CA CYS A 42 42.76 91.67 17.88
C CYS A 42 42.30 91.34 16.46
N GLU A 43 41.30 90.46 16.30
CA GLU A 43 40.71 90.01 15.02
C GLU A 43 41.71 89.37 14.04
N GLU A 44 42.93 89.10 14.49
CA GLU A 44 43.91 88.36 13.70
C GLU A 44 43.41 86.93 13.45
N VAL A 45 43.47 86.51 12.19
CA VAL A 45 43.02 85.20 11.74
C VAL A 45 44.20 84.23 11.81
N ARG A 46 44.03 83.11 12.52
CA ARG A 46 44.99 82.00 12.54
C ARG A 46 44.52 80.87 11.62
N GLU A 47 45.47 80.24 10.93
CA GLU A 47 45.24 78.93 10.32
C GLU A 47 45.33 77.86 11.42
N VAL A 48 44.24 77.12 11.59
CA VAL A 48 44.12 76.06 12.58
C VAL A 48 43.78 74.78 11.82
N GLU A 49 44.75 73.88 11.72
CA GLU A 49 44.57 72.55 11.16
C GLU A 49 44.28 71.59 12.33
N ILE A 50 43.03 71.61 12.80
CA ILE A 50 42.54 70.69 13.83
C ILE A 50 41.62 69.68 13.15
N GLU A 51 41.96 68.39 13.23
CA GLU A 51 41.04 67.31 12.88
C GLU A 51 39.85 67.38 13.84
N HIS A 52 38.66 67.59 13.29
CA HIS A 52 37.44 67.63 14.07
C HIS A 52 36.99 66.19 14.30
N THR A 53 37.17 65.69 15.52
CA THR A 53 36.61 64.40 15.93
C THR A 53 35.23 64.63 16.56
N ALA A 54 34.26 63.80 16.17
CA ALA A 54 32.98 63.69 16.84
C ALA A 54 32.81 62.21 17.24
N THR A 55 32.36 61.97 18.47
CA THR A 55 31.97 60.63 18.89
C THR A 55 30.59 60.30 18.32
N ASP A 56 30.54 59.29 17.46
CA ASP A 56 29.30 58.75 16.91
C ASP A 56 28.66 57.78 17.91
N ASP A 57 27.53 58.17 18.50
CA ASP A 57 26.75 57.35 19.42
C ASP A 57 25.96 56.24 18.71
N GLY A 58 25.96 56.24 17.37
CA GLY A 58 25.39 55.19 16.53
C GLY A 58 23.89 55.17 16.43
N ASP A 59 23.17 56.22 16.87
CA ASP A 59 21.71 56.26 16.80
C ASP A 59 21.13 57.11 15.66
N CYS A 60 21.96 57.79 14.85
CA CYS A 60 21.56 58.67 13.73
C CYS A 60 20.49 59.75 14.02
N THR A 61 19.92 59.76 15.22
CA THR A 61 18.88 60.67 15.72
C THR A 61 19.48 61.79 16.56
N THR A 62 20.75 61.66 16.95
CA THR A 62 21.54 62.69 17.60
C THR A 62 22.49 63.34 16.60
N ALA A 63 22.51 64.67 16.58
CA ALA A 63 23.41 65.43 15.70
C ALA A 63 24.85 65.30 16.21
N LEU A 64 25.79 64.91 15.36
CA LEU A 64 27.19 64.82 15.75
C LEU A 64 27.81 66.22 15.80
N LEU A 65 28.19 66.62 17.01
CA LEU A 65 28.80 67.91 17.31
C LEU A 65 30.32 67.72 17.40
N CYS A 66 31.09 68.70 16.92
CA CYS A 66 32.52 68.72 17.19
C CYS A 66 32.74 68.88 18.71
N GLU A 67 33.52 67.99 19.31
CA GLU A 67 33.79 67.99 20.76
C GLU A 67 34.56 69.24 21.23
N LEU A 68 35.24 69.94 20.31
CA LEU A 68 36.07 71.09 20.63
C LEU A 68 35.34 72.43 20.47
N CYS A 69 34.31 72.52 19.60
CA CYS A 69 33.62 73.78 19.31
C CYS A 69 32.10 73.73 19.30
N GLY A 70 31.50 72.53 19.32
CA GLY A 70 30.06 72.36 19.30
C GLY A 70 29.39 72.65 17.95
N GLU A 71 30.14 72.84 16.85
CA GLU A 71 29.53 72.90 15.52
C GLU A 71 29.00 71.53 15.09
N VAL A 72 27.80 71.53 14.47
CA VAL A 72 27.19 70.33 13.89
C VAL A 72 27.98 69.92 12.65
N LYS A 73 28.56 68.72 12.69
CA LYS A 73 29.24 68.10 11.54
C LYS A 73 28.30 67.23 10.71
N ILE A 74 27.32 66.58 11.36
CA ILE A 74 26.29 65.75 10.74
C ILE A 74 24.96 66.05 11.45
N GLU A 75 23.91 66.38 10.69
CA GLU A 75 22.58 66.66 11.25
C GLU A 75 21.86 65.38 11.71
N ALA A 76 21.10 65.49 12.82
CA ALA A 76 20.19 64.46 13.30
C ALA A 76 19.08 64.17 12.27
N LYS A 77 18.70 62.91 12.11
CA LYS A 77 17.55 62.50 11.29
C LYS A 77 16.51 61.74 12.11
N ASP A 78 15.25 61.80 11.67
CA ASP A 78 14.11 61.31 12.45
C ASP A 78 13.96 59.76 12.46
N ALA A 79 14.71 59.00 11.65
CA ALA A 79 14.58 57.53 11.57
C ALA A 79 15.75 56.80 10.88
N HIS A 80 15.94 55.52 11.24
CA HIS A 80 16.75 54.55 10.48
C HIS A 80 15.93 53.94 9.34
N THR A 81 16.50 53.91 8.13
CA THR A 81 16.03 53.06 7.03
C THR A 81 17.06 51.96 6.82
N ALA A 82 16.69 50.73 7.22
CA ALA A 82 17.47 49.52 6.95
C ALA A 82 17.50 49.24 5.44
N ASP A 83 18.54 48.54 4.99
CA ASP A 83 18.55 47.92 3.65
C ASP A 83 17.35 46.97 3.47
N GLU A 84 17.03 46.63 2.22
CA GLU A 84 16.04 45.56 1.95
C GLU A 84 16.54 44.26 2.57
N ASP A 85 15.71 43.64 3.42
CA ASP A 85 15.96 42.32 4.00
C ASP A 85 16.17 41.31 2.86
N ASP A 86 17.35 40.67 2.82
CA ASP A 86 17.70 39.67 1.81
C ASP A 86 16.97 38.35 2.02
N GLY A 87 16.17 38.25 3.09
CA GLY A 87 15.42 37.08 3.50
C GLY A 87 16.29 36.05 4.20
N ASP A 88 17.58 36.30 4.40
CA ASP A 88 18.50 35.42 5.11
C ASP A 88 18.79 35.99 6.51
N CYS A 89 18.17 35.40 7.55
CA CYS A 89 18.37 35.88 8.92
C CYS A 89 19.82 35.73 9.45
N THR A 90 20.74 35.16 8.67
CA THR A 90 22.16 35.03 9.04
C THR A 90 23.02 36.20 8.53
N THR A 91 22.46 37.10 7.72
CA THR A 91 23.08 38.37 7.34
C THR A 91 22.61 39.48 8.27
N ALA A 92 23.52 40.36 8.70
CA ALA A 92 23.11 41.56 9.43
C ALA A 92 22.57 42.58 8.42
N VAL A 93 21.40 43.15 8.68
CA VAL A 93 20.87 44.22 7.84
C VAL A 93 21.47 45.53 8.31
N GLU A 94 22.30 46.15 7.48
CA GLU A 94 22.97 47.41 7.77
C GLU A 94 22.07 48.61 7.44
N CYS A 95 22.36 49.75 8.06
CA CYS A 95 21.67 51.00 7.77
C CYS A 95 22.32 51.70 6.58
N THR A 96 21.54 51.95 5.52
CA THR A 96 21.91 52.67 4.28
C THR A 96 22.63 54.03 4.45
N GLN A 97 22.68 54.58 5.66
CA GLN A 97 23.17 55.94 5.95
C GLN A 97 24.43 55.97 6.82
N CYS A 98 24.66 54.95 7.65
CA CYS A 98 25.76 54.93 8.61
C CYS A 98 26.48 53.58 8.71
N ASP A 99 26.10 52.60 7.89
CA ASP A 99 26.73 51.28 7.76
C ASP A 99 26.80 50.49 9.09
N LYS A 100 25.95 50.83 10.09
CA LYS A 100 25.79 50.07 11.34
C LYS A 100 24.63 49.08 11.26
N ASN A 101 24.76 47.95 11.94
CA ASN A 101 23.73 46.90 12.04
C ASN A 101 22.40 47.49 12.57
N ALA A 102 21.38 47.53 11.72
CA ALA A 102 20.00 47.86 12.10
C ALA A 102 19.26 46.62 12.63
N VAL A 103 19.60 45.44 12.11
CA VAL A 103 19.13 44.13 12.59
C VAL A 103 20.35 43.20 12.72
N GLU A 104 20.55 42.63 13.90
CA GLU A 104 21.65 41.67 14.13
C GLU A 104 21.40 40.34 13.43
N ALA A 105 22.45 39.82 12.78
CA ALA A 105 22.48 38.46 12.25
C ALA A 105 22.20 37.42 13.34
N LYS A 106 21.55 36.32 12.97
CA LYS A 106 21.48 35.11 13.78
C LYS A 106 22.63 34.17 13.45
N ASP A 107 23.10 33.46 14.46
CA ASP A 107 24.25 32.56 14.33
C ASP A 107 23.95 31.37 13.38
N ALA A 108 22.67 31.00 13.21
CA ALA A 108 22.22 29.95 12.30
C ALA A 108 20.71 30.03 12.04
N HIS A 109 20.27 29.43 10.93
CA HIS A 109 18.86 29.08 10.72
C HIS A 109 18.44 27.98 11.69
N ILE A 110 17.31 28.17 12.38
CA ILE A 110 16.70 27.15 13.26
C ILE A 110 15.35 26.77 12.67
N ALA A 111 15.26 25.55 12.14
CA ALA A 111 14.03 25.02 11.56
C ALA A 111 12.96 24.74 12.61
N GLY A 112 11.73 25.15 12.32
CA GLY A 112 10.51 24.68 12.97
C GLY A 112 10.12 23.27 12.52
N GLU A 113 9.02 22.74 13.05
CA GLU A 113 8.52 21.41 12.69
C GLU A 113 8.13 21.29 11.20
N ASP A 114 7.79 22.41 10.57
CA ASP A 114 7.44 22.52 9.15
C ASP A 114 8.67 22.71 8.23
N GLY A 115 9.88 22.81 8.80
CA GLY A 115 11.12 23.04 8.05
C GLY A 115 11.40 24.51 7.75
N ASN A 116 10.52 25.43 8.15
CA ASN A 116 10.75 26.85 7.97
C ASN A 116 11.64 27.38 9.09
N CYS A 117 12.54 28.31 8.76
CA CYS A 117 13.33 28.99 9.76
C CYS A 117 12.41 29.82 10.66
N THR A 118 12.48 29.60 11.96
CA THR A 118 11.64 30.30 12.96
C THR A 118 11.89 31.81 13.07
N PHE A 119 12.90 32.34 12.37
CA PHE A 119 13.26 33.76 12.39
C PHE A 119 12.92 34.51 11.10
N CYS A 120 13.12 33.89 9.93
CA CYS A 120 12.90 34.53 8.62
C CYS A 120 11.93 33.76 7.70
N ASP A 121 11.33 32.68 8.17
CA ASP A 121 10.40 31.82 7.41
C ASP A 121 10.98 31.19 6.12
N VAL A 122 12.28 31.28 5.87
CA VAL A 122 12.94 30.55 4.77
C VAL A 122 12.76 29.05 4.97
N GLN A 123 12.31 28.35 3.93
CA GLN A 123 12.10 26.91 3.96
C GLN A 123 13.41 26.15 3.74
N ALA A 124 13.73 25.20 4.62
CA ALA A 124 14.79 24.24 4.41
C ALA A 124 14.46 23.33 3.22
N VAL A 125 15.47 23.00 2.42
CA VAL A 125 15.38 21.89 1.48
C VAL A 125 15.64 20.56 2.20
N ALA A 126 16.61 20.54 3.10
CA ALA A 126 16.95 19.38 3.90
C ALA A 126 17.58 19.77 5.24
N LEU A 127 17.47 18.87 6.23
CA LEU A 127 18.18 18.94 7.50
C LEU A 127 19.07 17.72 7.71
N ILE A 128 20.23 17.92 8.36
CA ILE A 128 21.09 16.85 8.87
C ILE A 128 21.33 17.10 10.35
N GLY A 129 20.64 16.36 11.22
CA GLY A 129 20.52 16.76 12.63
C GLY A 129 19.83 18.13 12.72
N ASP A 130 20.49 19.09 13.37
CA ASP A 130 20.01 20.48 13.47
C ASP A 130 20.58 21.39 12.36
N ALA A 131 21.44 20.87 11.47
CA ALA A 131 22.04 21.66 10.41
C ALA A 131 21.04 21.93 9.27
N PHE A 132 20.87 23.21 8.93
CA PHE A 132 19.89 23.72 7.97
C PHE A 132 20.51 23.92 6.58
N TYR A 133 19.88 23.35 5.54
CA TYR A 133 20.34 23.50 4.16
C TYR A 133 19.21 24.01 3.25
N THR A 134 19.46 25.13 2.57
CA THR A 134 18.60 25.71 1.52
C THR A 134 18.83 25.08 0.14
N SER A 135 19.80 24.17 0.02
CA SER A 135 20.19 23.50 -1.21
C SER A 135 20.43 22.01 -0.96
N PHE A 136 19.86 21.16 -1.82
CA PHE A 136 20.04 19.71 -1.72
C PHE A 136 21.49 19.28 -1.97
N SER A 137 22.21 19.97 -2.87
CA SER A 137 23.60 19.66 -3.17
C SER A 137 24.51 19.91 -1.95
N ASP A 138 24.27 20.99 -1.21
CA ASP A 138 25.04 21.31 -0.01
C ASP A 138 24.74 20.32 1.12
N ALA A 139 23.48 19.90 1.28
CA ALA A 139 23.11 18.84 2.20
C ALA A 139 23.83 17.53 1.85
N LEU A 140 23.83 17.11 0.58
CA LEU A 140 24.52 15.90 0.14
C LEU A 140 26.03 15.94 0.41
N ASN A 141 26.68 17.08 0.16
CA ASN A 141 28.12 17.25 0.41
C ASN A 141 28.47 17.13 1.91
N ASN A 142 27.54 17.44 2.79
CA ASN A 142 27.70 17.34 4.24
C ASN A 142 27.10 16.05 4.84
N TRP A 143 26.55 15.16 4.01
CA TRP A 143 25.91 13.93 4.46
C TRP A 143 26.93 12.86 4.85
N SER A 144 27.26 12.88 6.14
CA SER A 144 28.35 12.10 6.75
C SER A 144 27.87 10.78 7.37
N ASP A 145 28.82 9.88 7.65
CA ASP A 145 28.56 8.56 8.20
C ASP A 145 27.74 8.61 9.51
N GLY A 146 26.74 7.72 9.61
CA GLY A 146 25.83 7.62 10.75
C GLY A 146 24.71 8.66 10.81
N THR A 147 24.63 9.59 9.85
CA THR A 147 23.65 10.70 9.89
C THR A 147 22.39 10.45 9.06
N THR A 148 21.32 11.19 9.40
CA THR A 148 20.06 11.21 8.66
C THR A 148 19.92 12.53 7.91
N LEU A 149 19.68 12.47 6.60
CA LEU A 149 19.26 13.59 5.78
C LEU A 149 17.74 13.53 5.66
N LYS A 150 17.04 14.53 6.21
CA LYS A 150 15.58 14.63 6.19
C LYS A 150 15.15 15.73 5.22
N LEU A 151 14.27 15.41 4.27
CA LEU A 151 13.75 16.38 3.29
C LEU A 151 12.67 17.27 3.90
N TYR A 152 12.60 18.51 3.42
CA TYR A 152 11.53 19.48 3.75
C TYR A 152 10.95 20.17 2.51
N SER A 153 11.45 19.81 1.32
CA SER A 153 10.87 20.21 0.03
C SER A 153 11.07 19.11 -1.01
N ASP A 154 10.26 19.14 -2.07
CA ASP A 154 10.47 18.28 -3.23
C ASP A 154 11.77 18.67 -3.97
N ILE A 155 12.53 17.67 -4.39
CA ILE A 155 13.74 17.84 -5.19
C ILE A 155 13.42 17.48 -6.63
N SER A 156 13.52 18.46 -7.52
CA SER A 156 13.29 18.26 -8.95
C SER A 156 14.47 17.58 -9.63
N SER A 157 14.21 16.84 -10.72
CA SER A 157 15.26 16.23 -11.55
C SER A 157 16.25 17.24 -12.12
N GLY A 158 15.86 18.49 -12.32
CA GLY A 158 16.77 19.57 -12.74
C GLY A 158 17.81 19.98 -11.70
N SER A 159 17.69 19.50 -10.45
CA SER A 159 18.60 19.80 -9.35
C SER A 159 19.63 18.70 -9.09
N ILE A 160 19.53 17.56 -9.80
CA ILE A 160 20.42 16.41 -9.67
C ILE A 160 21.12 16.21 -11.01
N PHE A 161 22.43 16.43 -11.05
CA PHE A 161 23.22 16.37 -12.28
C PHE A 161 24.12 15.13 -12.38
N GLU A 162 24.35 14.44 -11.26
CA GLU A 162 25.18 13.25 -11.16
C GLU A 162 24.52 12.23 -10.20
N HIS A 163 24.94 10.97 -10.29
CA HIS A 163 24.48 9.93 -9.36
C HIS A 163 25.05 10.15 -7.96
N ILE A 164 24.35 9.66 -6.93
CA ILE A 164 24.73 9.80 -5.53
C ILE A 164 25.47 8.54 -5.08
N GLU A 165 26.73 8.69 -4.68
CA GLU A 165 27.56 7.58 -4.21
C GLU A 165 27.56 7.46 -2.67
N ILE A 166 27.25 6.26 -2.19
CA ILE A 166 27.30 5.89 -0.77
C ILE A 166 28.43 4.88 -0.59
N LEU A 167 29.66 5.39 -0.49
CA LEU A 167 30.88 4.59 -0.35
C LEU A 167 31.41 4.67 1.08
N ASN A 168 31.71 3.53 1.70
CA ASN A 168 32.31 3.43 3.04
C ASN A 168 31.57 4.20 4.17
N LYS A 169 30.30 4.54 3.96
CA LYS A 169 29.46 5.22 4.95
C LYS A 169 28.09 4.56 5.04
N SER A 170 27.47 4.66 6.20
CA SER A 170 26.12 4.21 6.52
C SER A 170 25.25 5.42 6.82
N VAL A 171 24.28 5.70 5.97
CA VAL A 171 23.47 6.91 6.06
C VAL A 171 21.97 6.61 5.93
N THR A 172 21.14 7.53 6.42
CA THR A 172 19.67 7.43 6.33
C THR A 172 19.09 8.61 5.54
N LEU A 173 18.26 8.33 4.55
CA LEU A 173 17.44 9.31 3.84
C LEU A 173 16.02 9.21 4.37
N ASP A 174 15.50 10.31 4.91
CA ASP A 174 14.12 10.44 5.34
C ASP A 174 13.37 11.37 4.38
N LEU A 175 12.42 10.81 3.63
CA LEU A 175 11.65 11.54 2.61
C LEU A 175 10.67 12.54 3.22
N ASN A 176 10.21 12.33 4.46
CA ASN A 176 9.28 13.22 5.15
C ASN A 176 8.07 13.67 4.29
N GLY A 177 7.53 12.78 3.46
CA GLY A 177 6.41 13.04 2.55
C GLY A 177 6.75 13.73 1.23
N HIS A 178 8.04 14.00 0.95
CA HIS A 178 8.50 14.70 -0.24
C HIS A 178 8.97 13.78 -1.36
N VAL A 179 9.05 14.36 -2.57
CA VAL A 179 9.53 13.69 -3.77
C VAL A 179 11.01 13.99 -4.00
N LEU A 180 11.82 12.94 -4.17
CA LEU A 180 13.18 13.01 -4.70
C LEU A 180 13.18 12.52 -6.15
N ASP A 181 13.14 13.44 -7.11
CA ASP A 181 13.11 13.12 -8.53
C ASP A 181 14.53 13.07 -9.11
N GLY A 182 15.05 11.86 -9.34
CA GLY A 182 16.33 11.60 -9.99
C GLY A 182 16.21 11.23 -11.46
N SER A 183 15.09 11.51 -12.14
CA SER A 183 14.88 11.08 -13.53
C SER A 183 15.78 11.77 -14.58
N SER A 184 16.64 12.71 -14.17
CA SER A 184 17.68 13.34 -15.00
C SER A 184 18.94 12.47 -15.15
N VAL A 185 19.16 11.52 -14.24
CA VAL A 185 20.34 10.64 -14.21
C VAL A 185 19.93 9.19 -14.41
N GLY A 186 20.84 8.36 -14.93
CA GLY A 186 20.54 6.96 -15.26
C GLY A 186 20.04 6.17 -14.05
N VAL A 187 20.90 5.98 -13.04
CA VAL A 187 20.55 5.41 -11.73
C VAL A 187 20.87 6.45 -10.67
N LEU A 188 19.94 6.67 -9.73
CA LEU A 188 20.10 7.75 -8.76
C LEU A 188 21.16 7.44 -7.69
N PHE A 189 21.14 6.24 -7.10
CA PHE A 189 22.08 5.85 -6.03
C PHE A 189 23.02 4.71 -6.44
N TYR A 190 24.30 4.85 -6.08
CA TYR A 190 25.28 3.77 -6.05
C TYR A 190 25.65 3.46 -4.61
N VAL A 191 25.13 2.37 -4.08
CA VAL A 191 25.39 1.94 -2.70
C VAL A 191 26.55 0.96 -2.71
N GLY A 192 27.76 1.47 -2.47
CA GLY A 192 29.00 0.80 -2.85
C GLY A 192 29.22 0.77 -4.38
N ASN A 193 30.37 0.27 -4.78
CA ASN A 193 30.73 -0.02 -6.17
C ASN A 193 31.63 -1.28 -6.26
N GLU A 194 32.09 -1.65 -7.45
CA GLU A 194 32.94 -2.84 -7.65
C GLU A 194 34.26 -2.80 -6.87
N GLU A 195 34.87 -1.62 -6.75
CA GLU A 195 36.15 -1.44 -6.04
C GLU A 195 35.95 -1.33 -4.52
N VAL A 196 34.82 -0.76 -4.11
CA VAL A 196 34.43 -0.44 -2.74
C VAL A 196 33.01 -0.98 -2.50
N PRO A 197 32.84 -2.30 -2.30
CA PRO A 197 31.52 -2.94 -2.13
C PRO A 197 30.93 -2.70 -0.73
N THR A 198 31.28 -1.57 -0.12
CA THR A 198 30.96 -1.20 1.25
C THR A 198 30.24 0.14 1.26
N GLY A 199 29.17 0.22 2.03
CA GLY A 199 28.26 1.35 2.08
C GLY A 199 26.86 0.88 2.47
N SER A 200 26.12 1.70 3.21
CA SER A 200 24.77 1.37 3.66
C SER A 200 23.84 2.56 3.49
N LEU A 201 22.73 2.35 2.78
CA LEU A 201 21.68 3.35 2.63
C LEU A 201 20.41 2.82 3.28
N THR A 202 19.86 3.58 4.23
CA THR A 202 18.51 3.35 4.76
C THR A 202 17.57 4.40 4.19
N ILE A 203 16.46 3.97 3.58
CA ILE A 203 15.41 4.85 3.09
C ILE A 203 14.19 4.66 4.00
N GLN A 204 13.68 5.79 4.48
CA GLN A 204 12.44 5.86 5.22
C GLN A 204 11.64 7.09 4.79
N ASP A 205 10.37 7.06 5.13
CA ASP A 205 9.45 8.18 5.03
C ASP A 205 8.77 8.32 6.38
N SER A 206 9.16 9.36 7.13
CA SER A 206 8.50 9.76 8.39
C SER A 206 7.20 10.54 8.17
N GLY A 207 6.99 11.04 6.94
CA GLY A 207 5.77 11.71 6.53
C GLY A 207 4.79 10.73 5.86
N SER A 208 4.06 11.24 4.87
CA SER A 208 3.14 10.44 4.06
C SER A 208 3.39 10.69 2.58
N ASN A 209 3.41 9.62 1.78
CA ASN A 209 3.54 9.65 0.32
C ASN A 209 4.90 10.14 -0.19
N GLY A 210 5.98 9.98 0.57
CA GLY A 210 7.33 10.23 0.06
C GLY A 210 7.66 9.31 -1.12
N VAL A 211 8.26 9.86 -2.17
CA VAL A 211 8.56 9.15 -3.43
C VAL A 211 10.00 9.40 -3.86
N ILE A 212 10.67 8.36 -4.35
CA ILE A 212 11.92 8.49 -5.10
C ILE A 212 11.67 8.03 -6.52
N LYS A 213 12.06 8.83 -7.51
CA LYS A 213 11.96 8.50 -8.93
C LYS A 213 13.37 8.36 -9.53
N GLY A 214 13.56 7.37 -10.39
CA GLY A 214 14.78 7.22 -11.20
C GLY A 214 14.45 7.03 -12.68
N LEU A 215 15.42 7.20 -13.56
CA LEU A 215 15.22 6.94 -15.00
C LEU A 215 15.30 5.44 -15.31
N ASN A 216 16.41 4.79 -14.93
CA ASN A 216 16.69 3.37 -15.15
C ASN A 216 16.76 2.57 -13.83
N GLY A 217 16.18 3.12 -12.76
CA GLY A 217 16.14 2.53 -11.43
C GLY A 217 16.61 3.51 -10.35
N VAL A 218 16.16 3.28 -9.12
CA VAL A 218 16.51 4.12 -7.97
C VAL A 218 17.93 3.86 -7.48
N ALA A 219 18.36 2.60 -7.40
CA ALA A 219 19.67 2.27 -6.87
C ALA A 219 20.32 1.05 -7.54
N THR A 220 21.66 1.08 -7.64
CA THR A 220 22.53 -0.07 -7.86
C THR A 220 23.23 -0.39 -6.54
N VAL A 221 23.20 -1.65 -6.09
CA VAL A 221 23.63 -2.03 -4.74
C VAL A 221 24.74 -3.08 -4.77
N PHE A 222 25.92 -2.67 -4.31
CA PHE A 222 27.07 -3.52 -4.02
C PHE A 222 27.25 -3.72 -2.50
N GLY A 223 26.85 -2.73 -1.69
CA GLY A 223 26.83 -2.74 -0.23
C GLY A 223 25.49 -3.20 0.34
N THR A 224 24.86 -2.40 1.22
CA THR A 224 23.55 -2.71 1.84
C THR A 224 22.52 -1.62 1.61
N LEU A 225 21.33 -1.98 1.12
CA LEU A 225 20.18 -1.07 1.01
C LEU A 225 19.05 -1.55 1.92
N ASN A 226 18.52 -0.66 2.77
CA ASN A 226 17.38 -0.94 3.64
C ASN A 226 16.21 -0.04 3.26
N LEU A 227 15.07 -0.61 2.86
CA LEU A 227 13.82 0.11 2.68
C LEU A 227 12.88 -0.16 3.87
N LYS A 228 12.55 0.90 4.61
CA LYS A 228 11.62 0.84 5.75
C LYS A 228 10.23 1.36 5.41
N SER A 229 10.14 2.49 4.70
CA SER A 229 8.90 3.11 4.24
C SER A 229 9.17 4.02 3.02
N GLY A 230 8.13 4.63 2.45
CA GLY A 230 8.21 5.42 1.21
C GLY A 230 7.97 4.59 -0.06
N THR A 231 7.92 5.27 -1.20
CA THR A 231 7.71 4.66 -2.52
C THR A 231 8.93 4.84 -3.42
N LEU A 232 9.40 3.76 -4.02
CA LEU A 232 10.42 3.76 -5.07
C LEU A 232 9.74 3.54 -6.41
N GLU A 233 9.79 4.52 -7.30
CA GLU A 233 9.31 4.45 -8.68
C GLU A 233 10.49 4.18 -9.64
N SER A 234 10.23 3.37 -10.66
CA SER A 234 11.21 2.80 -11.61
C SER A 234 12.02 1.59 -11.09
N GLY A 235 11.63 1.03 -9.94
CA GLY A 235 12.25 -0.16 -9.35
C GLY A 235 13.65 0.10 -8.79
N LEU A 236 14.27 -0.96 -8.29
CA LEU A 236 15.70 -1.00 -8.02
C LEU A 236 16.42 -1.45 -9.29
N GLY A 237 17.56 -0.82 -9.58
CA GLY A 237 18.41 -1.21 -10.70
C GLY A 237 19.10 -2.55 -10.48
N ASN A 238 20.11 -2.87 -11.31
CA ASN A 238 20.82 -4.14 -11.22
C ASN A 238 21.51 -4.32 -9.85
N THR A 239 21.35 -5.50 -9.25
CA THR A 239 22.04 -5.89 -8.00
C THR A 239 23.05 -6.99 -8.29
N SER A 240 24.34 -6.65 -8.27
CA SER A 240 25.44 -7.56 -8.62
C SER A 240 26.03 -8.29 -7.40
N THR A 241 26.22 -7.64 -6.24
CA THR A 241 26.81 -8.29 -5.03
C THR A 241 26.19 -7.90 -3.70
N GLY A 242 25.30 -6.89 -3.66
CA GLY A 242 24.83 -6.29 -2.42
C GLY A 242 23.69 -7.03 -1.71
N VAL A 243 23.38 -6.56 -0.50
CA VAL A 243 22.25 -7.00 0.32
C VAL A 243 21.14 -5.96 0.27
N ILE A 244 19.95 -6.35 -0.12
CA ILE A 244 18.75 -5.50 -0.10
C ILE A 244 17.81 -6.03 0.98
N ASN A 245 17.38 -5.17 1.90
CA ASN A 245 16.43 -5.49 2.96
C ASN A 245 15.17 -4.65 2.78
N ILE A 246 14.02 -5.28 2.56
CA ILE A 246 12.72 -4.62 2.45
C ILE A 246 11.85 -5.01 3.65
N SER A 247 11.67 -4.07 4.56
CA SER A 247 10.82 -4.27 5.75
C SER A 247 9.46 -3.57 5.65
N GLY A 248 9.33 -2.63 4.72
CA GLY A 248 8.11 -1.88 4.43
C GLY A 248 8.27 -1.07 3.15
N GLY A 249 7.39 -0.08 2.95
CA GLY A 249 7.37 0.75 1.74
C GLY A 249 6.83 0.05 0.49
N LYS A 250 6.96 0.72 -0.65
CA LYS A 250 6.44 0.27 -1.94
C LYS A 250 7.53 0.39 -3.01
N VAL A 251 7.72 -0.64 -3.82
CA VAL A 251 8.66 -0.64 -4.96
C VAL A 251 7.89 -0.95 -6.23
N ILE A 252 7.91 -0.03 -7.19
CA ILE A 252 7.20 -0.13 -8.46
C ILE A 252 8.20 0.07 -9.59
N GLY A 253 8.29 -0.88 -10.52
CA GLY A 253 9.19 -0.78 -11.67
C GLY A 253 8.81 -1.78 -12.75
N HIS A 254 9.37 -1.64 -13.95
CA HIS A 254 9.20 -2.62 -15.04
C HIS A 254 9.59 -4.02 -14.56
N THR A 255 10.76 -4.13 -13.94
CA THR A 255 11.06 -5.13 -12.91
C THR A 255 11.21 -4.37 -11.58
N SER A 256 10.52 -4.76 -10.50
CA SER A 256 10.66 -4.01 -9.24
C SER A 256 12.04 -4.21 -8.63
N ILE A 257 12.53 -5.45 -8.61
CA ILE A 257 13.88 -5.79 -8.15
C ILE A 257 14.47 -6.87 -9.05
N GLY A 258 15.64 -6.57 -9.61
CA GLY A 258 16.43 -7.49 -10.40
C GLY A 258 17.75 -7.88 -9.74
N LEU A 259 17.94 -9.18 -9.48
CA LEU A 259 19.22 -9.73 -9.07
C LEU A 259 19.97 -10.19 -10.33
N PHE A 260 20.71 -9.26 -10.95
CA PHE A 260 21.40 -9.47 -12.23
C PHE A 260 22.91 -9.26 -12.09
N ASP A 261 23.69 -10.13 -12.73
CA ASP A 261 25.07 -9.83 -13.12
C ASP A 261 25.45 -10.59 -14.39
N ALA A 262 26.20 -9.92 -15.26
CA ALA A 262 26.82 -10.47 -16.46
C ALA A 262 28.09 -11.30 -16.16
N VAL A 263 28.66 -11.20 -14.95
CA VAL A 263 29.97 -11.78 -14.58
C VAL A 263 29.89 -12.88 -13.51
N GLY A 264 28.70 -13.16 -12.97
CA GLY A 264 28.46 -14.31 -12.09
C GLY A 264 28.54 -14.03 -10.58
N ASN A 265 28.46 -12.77 -10.15
CA ASN A 265 28.20 -12.39 -8.77
C ASN A 265 26.70 -12.16 -8.55
N TYR A 266 26.16 -12.44 -7.37
CA TYR A 266 24.73 -12.31 -7.14
C TYR A 266 24.40 -11.77 -5.75
N GLY A 267 23.44 -10.85 -5.69
CA GLY A 267 22.98 -10.22 -4.46
C GLY A 267 22.03 -11.07 -3.62
N ILE A 268 21.81 -10.62 -2.38
CA ILE A 268 20.86 -11.20 -1.44
C ILE A 268 19.69 -10.21 -1.28
N LEU A 269 18.47 -10.68 -1.49
CA LEU A 269 17.25 -9.92 -1.26
C LEU A 269 16.50 -10.50 -0.07
N ASN A 270 16.39 -9.76 1.02
CA ASN A 270 15.59 -10.10 2.19
C ASN A 270 14.32 -9.24 2.21
N ILE A 271 13.16 -9.87 2.33
CA ILE A 271 11.86 -9.22 2.37
C ILE A 271 11.15 -9.69 3.62
N SER A 272 10.70 -8.78 4.48
CA SER A 272 9.87 -9.08 5.66
C SER A 272 8.52 -8.35 5.65
N GLY A 273 8.36 -7.34 4.78
CA GLY A 273 7.15 -6.55 4.63
C GLY A 273 7.17 -5.68 3.38
N GLY A 274 6.18 -4.80 3.23
CA GLY A 274 6.06 -3.88 2.10
C GLY A 274 5.34 -4.45 0.87
N THR A 275 5.33 -3.68 -0.22
CA THR A 275 4.68 -4.02 -1.49
C THR A 275 5.65 -3.93 -2.66
N LEU A 276 5.80 -4.99 -3.44
CA LEU A 276 6.57 -5.02 -4.68
C LEU A 276 5.62 -5.20 -5.87
N CYS A 277 5.76 -4.37 -6.91
CA CYS A 277 4.88 -4.40 -8.08
C CYS A 277 5.68 -4.24 -9.38
N GLY A 278 5.66 -5.26 -10.24
CA GLY A 278 6.47 -5.30 -11.45
C GLY A 278 6.07 -6.41 -12.41
N GLY A 279 6.68 -6.44 -13.58
CA GLY A 279 6.44 -7.45 -14.62
C GLY A 279 7.72 -8.15 -15.10
N PRO A 280 8.41 -8.95 -14.25
CA PRO A 280 8.00 -9.48 -12.95
C PRO A 280 8.31 -8.55 -11.75
N ALA A 281 7.69 -8.78 -10.58
CA ALA A 281 8.05 -8.01 -9.38
C ALA A 281 9.47 -8.33 -8.90
N ILE A 282 9.82 -9.63 -8.86
CA ILE A 282 11.17 -10.10 -8.53
C ILE A 282 11.70 -10.90 -9.70
N GLU A 283 12.88 -10.52 -10.20
CA GLU A 283 13.66 -11.31 -11.14
C GLU A 283 14.93 -11.82 -10.48
N ASN A 284 14.95 -13.12 -10.15
CA ASN A 284 16.09 -13.78 -9.53
C ASN A 284 16.88 -14.59 -10.57
N GLN A 285 18.08 -14.14 -10.92
CA GLN A 285 18.97 -14.90 -11.81
C GLN A 285 19.70 -16.02 -11.05
N LYS A 286 20.47 -16.83 -11.79
CA LYS A 286 21.20 -17.99 -11.28
C LYS A 286 22.06 -17.63 -10.06
N ASN A 287 22.05 -18.40 -8.97
CA ASN A 287 22.77 -18.13 -7.71
C ASN A 287 22.36 -16.87 -6.92
N GLY A 288 21.39 -16.06 -7.37
CA GLY A 288 20.80 -15.04 -6.51
C GLY A 288 19.98 -15.67 -5.38
N VAL A 289 19.95 -15.01 -4.22
CA VAL A 289 19.25 -15.50 -3.03
C VAL A 289 18.14 -14.54 -2.66
N VAL A 290 16.91 -15.01 -2.67
CA VAL A 290 15.73 -14.26 -2.22
C VAL A 290 15.19 -14.93 -0.97
N ASN A 291 15.12 -14.20 0.14
CA ASN A 291 14.55 -14.62 1.41
C ASN A 291 13.27 -13.81 1.65
N ILE A 292 12.13 -14.49 1.73
CA ILE A 292 10.82 -13.88 1.99
C ILE A 292 10.35 -14.35 3.35
N SER A 293 10.14 -13.43 4.26
CA SER A 293 9.62 -13.64 5.60
C SER A 293 8.43 -12.72 5.85
N GLY A 294 7.70 -12.92 6.95
CA GLY A 294 6.56 -12.06 7.29
C GLY A 294 5.43 -12.10 6.26
N SER A 295 4.79 -10.96 5.98
CA SER A 295 3.60 -10.87 5.10
C SER A 295 3.68 -9.76 4.05
N PRO A 296 4.72 -9.74 3.19
CA PRO A 296 4.81 -8.78 2.10
C PRO A 296 3.75 -9.05 1.03
N THR A 297 3.41 -8.01 0.25
CA THR A 297 2.61 -8.16 -0.98
C THR A 297 3.53 -8.13 -2.19
N ILE A 298 3.45 -9.15 -3.05
CA ILE A 298 4.29 -9.26 -4.25
C ILE A 298 3.36 -9.41 -5.46
N GLU A 299 3.38 -8.40 -6.34
CA GLU A 299 2.42 -8.24 -7.43
C GLU A 299 3.09 -8.32 -8.82
N GLY A 300 2.79 -9.39 -9.57
CA GLY A 300 3.18 -9.56 -10.97
C GLY A 300 2.15 -8.94 -11.94
N LYS A 301 2.58 -8.01 -12.81
CA LYS A 301 1.71 -7.33 -13.79
C LYS A 301 2.16 -7.54 -15.23
N GLU A 302 1.20 -7.79 -16.13
CA GLU A 302 1.45 -7.98 -17.57
C GLU A 302 1.83 -6.69 -18.30
N ASN A 303 1.35 -5.54 -17.83
CA ASN A 303 1.60 -4.23 -18.39
C ASN A 303 1.57 -3.20 -17.25
N LEU A 304 2.70 -2.55 -16.99
CA LEU A 304 2.72 -1.29 -16.24
C LEU A 304 2.58 -0.15 -17.26
N GLU A 305 1.61 0.74 -17.06
CA GLU A 305 1.43 1.91 -17.93
C GLU A 305 2.78 2.67 -18.04
N GLY A 306 3.20 2.97 -19.27
CA GLY A 306 4.48 3.65 -19.55
C GLY A 306 5.69 2.75 -19.82
N TYR A 307 5.61 1.42 -19.60
CA TYR A 307 6.74 0.50 -19.82
C TYR A 307 6.30 -0.74 -20.62
N GLY A 308 6.90 -0.97 -21.81
CA GLY A 308 6.44 -1.98 -22.79
C GLY A 308 6.62 -3.45 -22.38
N ALA A 309 5.79 -4.33 -22.95
CA ALA A 309 5.76 -5.78 -22.68
C ALA A 309 6.48 -6.59 -23.77
N LEU A 310 7.38 -7.53 -23.44
CA LEU A 310 8.03 -8.36 -24.48
C LEU A 310 8.51 -9.82 -24.16
N LEU A 311 8.37 -10.45 -22.98
CA LEU A 311 8.95 -11.82 -22.77
C LEU A 311 8.04 -12.84 -22.03
N GLU A 312 8.24 -14.15 -22.26
CA GLU A 312 7.65 -15.21 -21.42
C GLU A 312 8.19 -15.09 -19.97
N GLY A 313 7.31 -14.93 -18.96
CA GLY A 313 7.71 -14.73 -17.56
C GLY A 313 7.36 -13.34 -16.98
N THR A 314 7.01 -12.36 -17.83
CA THR A 314 6.77 -10.96 -17.44
C THR A 314 5.53 -10.71 -16.58
N ALA A 315 4.75 -11.73 -16.24
CA ALA A 315 3.53 -11.59 -15.42
C ALA A 315 3.62 -12.31 -14.06
N ALA A 316 4.78 -12.88 -13.74
CA ALA A 316 5.03 -13.55 -12.47
C ALA A 316 5.20 -12.56 -11.32
N ALA A 317 4.79 -12.97 -10.12
CA ALA A 317 5.25 -12.31 -8.91
C ALA A 317 6.76 -12.56 -8.71
N ILE A 318 7.22 -13.79 -8.94
CA ILE A 318 8.65 -14.17 -8.90
C ILE A 318 9.03 -14.93 -10.17
N SER A 319 10.03 -14.43 -10.90
CA SER A 319 10.74 -15.16 -11.95
C SER A 319 12.07 -15.67 -11.40
N ASN A 320 12.23 -16.99 -11.33
CA ASN A 320 13.35 -17.60 -10.60
C ASN A 320 14.24 -18.53 -11.45
N LYS A 321 15.55 -18.26 -11.37
CA LYS A 321 16.67 -19.14 -11.78
C LYS A 321 17.66 -19.43 -10.62
N GLY A 322 17.46 -18.79 -9.46
CA GLY A 322 18.34 -18.89 -8.28
C GLY A 322 17.68 -19.59 -7.10
N THR A 323 18.06 -19.21 -5.88
CA THR A 323 17.47 -19.70 -4.62
C THR A 323 16.39 -18.73 -4.13
N VAL A 324 15.17 -19.21 -3.89
CA VAL A 324 14.09 -18.44 -3.25
C VAL A 324 13.61 -19.18 -2.02
N ILE A 325 13.97 -18.68 -0.85
CA ILE A 325 13.53 -19.16 0.46
C ILE A 325 12.30 -18.35 0.87
N ILE A 326 11.20 -19.04 1.19
CA ILE A 326 10.00 -18.43 1.76
C ILE A 326 9.81 -19.03 3.15
N ASP A 327 9.77 -18.18 4.17
CA ASP A 327 9.56 -18.45 5.59
C ASP A 327 8.59 -17.40 6.18
N GLY A 328 7.37 -17.39 5.64
CA GLY A 328 6.36 -16.39 5.94
C GLY A 328 5.04 -16.66 5.22
N SER A 329 4.10 -15.71 5.30
CA SER A 329 2.81 -15.73 4.61
C SER A 329 2.70 -14.55 3.63
N PRO A 330 3.48 -14.54 2.54
CA PRO A 330 3.38 -13.49 1.52
C PRO A 330 2.05 -13.55 0.79
N ILE A 331 1.54 -12.39 0.41
CA ILE A 331 0.37 -12.24 -0.45
C ILE A 331 0.87 -12.08 -1.88
N PHE A 332 0.71 -13.12 -2.70
CA PHE A 332 0.99 -13.02 -4.12
C PHE A 332 -0.25 -12.53 -4.87
N LYS A 333 -0.05 -11.57 -5.77
CA LYS A 333 -1.05 -11.12 -6.74
C LYS A 333 -0.42 -11.24 -8.11
N SER A 334 -0.95 -12.07 -9.01
CA SER A 334 -0.36 -12.18 -10.35
C SER A 334 -1.41 -12.43 -11.42
N ALA A 335 -1.18 -11.82 -12.58
CA ALA A 335 -2.06 -11.98 -13.74
C ALA A 335 -2.04 -13.39 -14.33
N LYS A 336 -0.91 -14.13 -14.19
CA LYS A 336 -0.77 -15.49 -14.77
C LYS A 336 -0.40 -16.58 -13.77
N TYR A 337 0.69 -16.42 -13.02
CA TYR A 337 1.19 -17.42 -12.07
C TYR A 337 2.02 -16.73 -10.99
N GLU A 338 2.03 -17.26 -9.77
CA GLU A 338 2.78 -16.66 -8.67
C GLU A 338 4.30 -16.87 -8.85
N ILE A 339 4.71 -18.09 -9.22
CA ILE A 339 6.14 -18.44 -9.36
C ILE A 339 6.41 -19.01 -10.76
N TYR A 340 7.35 -18.40 -11.48
CA TYR A 340 7.91 -18.91 -12.73
C TYR A 340 9.27 -19.54 -12.50
N VAL A 341 9.39 -20.83 -12.82
CA VAL A 341 10.55 -21.67 -12.49
C VAL A 341 11.26 -22.06 -13.78
N ILE A 342 12.51 -21.62 -13.93
CA ILE A 342 13.38 -22.09 -15.03
C ILE A 342 14.31 -23.20 -14.53
N GLU A 343 14.75 -23.09 -13.26
CA GLU A 343 15.56 -24.05 -12.50
C GLU A 343 14.85 -24.36 -11.16
N PRO A 344 14.96 -25.58 -10.58
CA PRO A 344 14.23 -25.98 -9.37
C PRO A 344 14.38 -24.99 -8.20
N VAL A 345 13.27 -24.60 -7.57
CA VAL A 345 13.27 -23.73 -6.38
C VAL A 345 13.52 -24.57 -5.12
N THR A 346 14.14 -23.99 -4.08
CA THR A 346 14.22 -24.61 -2.75
C THR A 346 13.32 -23.82 -1.82
N ILE A 347 12.23 -24.40 -1.31
CA ILE A 347 11.24 -23.68 -0.49
C ILE A 347 11.23 -24.25 0.92
N LEU A 348 11.19 -23.36 1.93
CA LEU A 348 11.18 -23.71 3.34
C LEU A 348 9.78 -23.71 3.97
N THR A 349 8.80 -23.04 3.37
CA THR A 349 7.41 -23.04 3.86
C THR A 349 6.41 -23.13 2.72
N GLN A 350 5.32 -23.84 2.95
CA GLN A 350 4.23 -24.00 2.00
C GLN A 350 3.10 -22.97 2.24
N PRO A 351 2.23 -22.73 1.26
CA PRO A 351 1.04 -21.89 1.45
C PRO A 351 0.21 -22.27 2.69
N SER A 352 -0.34 -21.24 3.34
CA SER A 352 -1.24 -21.38 4.50
C SER A 352 -2.48 -22.23 4.19
N GLU A 353 -3.20 -22.65 5.22
CA GLU A 353 -4.44 -23.42 5.09
C GLU A 353 -5.45 -22.71 4.17
N GLY A 354 -6.08 -23.45 3.24
CA GLY A 354 -6.98 -22.88 2.22
C GLY A 354 -6.33 -22.13 1.03
N MET A 355 -5.01 -21.94 1.02
CA MET A 355 -4.29 -21.26 -0.07
C MET A 355 -3.46 -22.23 -0.91
N SER A 356 -3.21 -21.87 -2.17
CA SER A 356 -2.33 -22.59 -3.10
C SER A 356 -1.53 -21.62 -3.96
N TRP A 357 -0.28 -21.95 -4.28
CA TRP A 357 0.54 -21.19 -5.23
C TRP A 357 0.54 -21.84 -6.61
N ARG A 358 0.26 -21.07 -7.66
CA ARG A 358 0.36 -21.49 -9.05
C ARG A 358 1.81 -21.38 -9.50
N VAL A 359 2.34 -22.51 -9.95
CA VAL A 359 3.72 -22.67 -10.38
C VAL A 359 3.74 -23.00 -11.87
N ASN A 360 4.59 -22.29 -12.60
CA ASN A 360 4.84 -22.55 -14.01
C ASN A 360 6.31 -22.93 -14.22
N VAL A 361 6.58 -23.76 -15.23
CA VAL A 361 7.94 -24.12 -15.65
C VAL A 361 8.13 -23.73 -17.11
N ALA A 362 9.34 -23.24 -17.45
CA ALA A 362 9.67 -22.90 -18.83
C ALA A 362 9.45 -24.09 -19.78
N LYS A 363 8.79 -23.87 -20.93
CA LYS A 363 8.43 -24.94 -21.90
C LYS A 363 9.62 -25.80 -22.33
N ASN A 364 10.81 -25.21 -22.43
CA ASN A 364 12.04 -25.89 -22.84
C ASN A 364 12.66 -26.76 -21.74
N SER A 365 12.19 -26.64 -20.49
CA SER A 365 12.58 -27.46 -19.33
C SER A 365 11.60 -28.61 -19.07
N LEU A 366 10.51 -28.72 -19.86
CA LEU A 366 9.52 -29.78 -19.69
C LEU A 366 10.09 -31.14 -20.13
N SER A 367 10.09 -32.07 -19.18
CA SER A 367 10.37 -33.50 -19.36
C SER A 367 9.33 -34.28 -18.57
N ASP A 368 9.35 -35.62 -18.59
CA ASP A 368 8.39 -36.46 -17.85
C ASP A 368 8.24 -36.05 -16.37
N LYS A 369 9.29 -35.44 -15.80
CA LYS A 369 9.31 -34.96 -14.41
C LYS A 369 10.31 -33.81 -14.19
N VAL A 370 9.83 -32.67 -13.71
CA VAL A 370 10.66 -31.50 -13.37
C VAL A 370 10.54 -31.19 -11.89
N VAL A 371 11.64 -31.26 -11.12
CA VAL A 371 11.63 -30.80 -9.72
C VAL A 371 11.39 -29.30 -9.68
N ILE A 372 10.35 -28.88 -8.97
CA ILE A 372 9.99 -27.47 -8.81
C ILE A 372 10.30 -26.96 -7.40
N VAL A 373 10.28 -27.84 -6.39
CA VAL A 373 10.51 -27.48 -4.99
C VAL A 373 11.35 -28.54 -4.29
N LYS A 374 12.41 -28.16 -3.59
CA LYS A 374 13.10 -29.02 -2.62
C LYS A 374 12.81 -28.57 -1.18
N PRO A 375 12.37 -29.46 -0.27
CA PRO A 375 12.24 -29.13 1.14
C PRO A 375 13.61 -29.07 1.81
N GLU A 376 13.72 -28.28 2.87
CA GLU A 376 14.80 -28.43 3.83
C GLU A 376 14.54 -29.60 4.79
N THR A 377 15.60 -30.08 5.44
CA THR A 377 15.54 -31.23 6.35
C THR A 377 14.50 -31.00 7.45
N GLY A 378 13.53 -31.90 7.58
CA GLY A 378 12.47 -31.82 8.60
C GLY A 378 11.18 -31.15 8.14
N ILE A 379 11.14 -30.63 6.90
CA ILE A 379 9.96 -29.95 6.34
C ILE A 379 9.17 -30.92 5.45
N THR A 380 7.88 -31.06 5.75
CA THR A 380 6.97 -31.89 4.95
C THR A 380 6.11 -31.00 4.05
N LEU A 381 6.38 -31.04 2.75
CA LEU A 381 5.57 -30.31 1.76
C LEU A 381 4.31 -31.10 1.40
N ASP A 382 3.20 -30.38 1.29
CA ASP A 382 1.92 -30.82 0.78
C ASP A 382 1.81 -30.44 -0.70
N PRO A 383 1.79 -31.41 -1.64
CA PRO A 383 1.64 -31.12 -3.06
C PRO A 383 0.31 -30.40 -3.38
N GLY A 384 -0.74 -30.55 -2.58
CA GLY A 384 -2.03 -29.88 -2.74
C GLY A 384 -1.98 -28.36 -2.53
N LYS A 385 -0.86 -27.86 -1.99
CA LYS A 385 -0.59 -26.42 -1.88
C LYS A 385 0.01 -25.82 -3.15
N PHE A 386 0.37 -26.63 -4.14
CA PHE A 386 1.02 -26.16 -5.36
C PHE A 386 0.23 -26.60 -6.57
N VAL A 387 -0.01 -25.66 -7.49
CA VAL A 387 -0.88 -25.88 -8.65
C VAL A 387 -0.07 -25.68 -9.91
N SER A 388 0.00 -26.70 -10.75
CA SER A 388 0.57 -26.57 -12.08
C SER A 388 -0.34 -25.72 -12.95
N VAL A 389 0.23 -24.73 -13.64
CA VAL A 389 -0.46 -24.05 -14.76
C VAL A 389 -0.07 -24.60 -16.13
N VAL A 390 0.75 -25.66 -16.14
CA VAL A 390 1.15 -26.34 -17.36
C VAL A 390 0.13 -27.44 -17.67
N ASP A 391 -0.57 -27.29 -18.80
CA ASP A 391 -1.56 -28.26 -19.26
C ASP A 391 -0.98 -29.68 -19.32
N GLY A 392 -1.69 -30.63 -18.71
CA GLY A 392 -1.29 -32.03 -18.66
C GLY A 392 -0.17 -32.34 -17.66
N TYR A 393 0.21 -31.41 -16.80
CA TYR A 393 1.14 -31.64 -15.69
C TYR A 393 0.49 -31.34 -14.34
N GLY A 394 0.85 -32.10 -13.32
CA GLY A 394 0.42 -31.88 -11.94
C GLY A 394 1.59 -31.97 -10.97
N VAL A 395 1.40 -31.44 -9.77
CA VAL A 395 2.44 -31.46 -8.74
C VAL A 395 2.43 -32.80 -8.02
N VAL A 396 3.54 -33.53 -8.12
CA VAL A 396 3.81 -34.79 -7.39
C VAL A 396 4.78 -34.53 -6.26
N LYS A 397 4.65 -35.30 -5.17
CA LYS A 397 5.68 -35.40 -4.13
C LYS A 397 6.61 -36.58 -4.41
N ASN A 398 7.90 -36.35 -4.26
CA ASN A 398 8.96 -37.32 -4.47
C ASN A 398 9.31 -38.05 -3.18
N ALA A 399 10.00 -39.19 -3.30
CA ALA A 399 10.43 -39.99 -2.16
C ALA A 399 11.39 -39.25 -1.22
N ASP A 400 12.12 -38.26 -1.74
CA ASP A 400 12.99 -37.36 -0.97
C ASP A 400 12.25 -36.14 -0.38
N GLY A 401 10.92 -36.09 -0.52
CA GLY A 401 10.07 -34.99 -0.06
C GLY A 401 9.99 -33.79 -1.02
N SER A 402 10.78 -33.75 -2.08
CA SER A 402 10.71 -32.69 -3.10
C SER A 402 9.41 -32.74 -3.90
N LEU A 403 8.98 -31.61 -4.46
CA LEU A 403 7.85 -31.54 -5.37
C LEU A 403 8.33 -31.45 -6.81
N SER A 404 7.68 -32.17 -7.71
CA SER A 404 7.91 -32.09 -9.16
C SER A 404 6.62 -31.80 -9.91
N LEU A 405 6.72 -31.12 -11.06
CA LEU A 405 5.72 -31.26 -12.10
C LEU A 405 5.92 -32.59 -12.82
N ALA A 406 4.86 -33.39 -12.93
CA ALA A 406 4.88 -34.65 -13.66
C ALA A 406 3.74 -34.71 -14.67
N LEU A 407 4.00 -35.35 -15.81
CA LEU A 407 3.00 -35.54 -16.87
C LEU A 407 1.84 -36.41 -16.36
N LEU A 408 0.62 -35.88 -16.40
CA LEU A 408 -0.61 -36.47 -15.87
C LEU A 408 -1.25 -37.51 -16.77
N GLY A 409 -0.64 -37.87 -17.90
CA GLY A 409 -1.28 -38.60 -19.00
C GLY A 409 -2.02 -39.88 -18.58
N LYS A 410 -3.31 -39.72 -18.20
CA LYS A 410 -4.37 -40.67 -17.78
C LYS A 410 -4.92 -40.52 -16.35
N ALA A 411 -4.36 -39.69 -15.47
CA ALA A 411 -4.90 -39.51 -14.13
C ALA A 411 -6.26 -38.80 -14.18
N VAL A 412 -7.26 -39.35 -13.48
CA VAL A 412 -8.60 -38.77 -13.35
C VAL A 412 -8.78 -38.09 -12.00
N ALA A 413 -8.07 -38.56 -10.97
CA ALA A 413 -8.03 -37.94 -9.66
C ALA A 413 -6.72 -38.27 -8.93
N GLY A 414 -6.41 -37.50 -7.89
CA GLY A 414 -5.31 -37.78 -6.97
C GLY A 414 -5.73 -37.64 -5.52
N VAL A 415 -5.10 -38.41 -4.65
CA VAL A 415 -5.28 -38.33 -3.19
C VAL A 415 -3.90 -38.35 -2.55
N ASP A 416 -3.61 -37.35 -1.72
CA ASP A 416 -2.33 -37.24 -0.98
C ASP A 416 -1.08 -37.45 -1.86
N GLY A 417 -1.08 -36.82 -3.05
CA GLY A 417 0.02 -36.91 -4.02
C GLY A 417 0.10 -38.21 -4.83
N LYS A 418 -0.76 -39.20 -4.57
CA LYS A 418 -0.90 -40.40 -5.42
C LYS A 418 -1.94 -40.16 -6.51
N PHE A 419 -1.59 -40.48 -7.75
CA PHE A 419 -2.46 -40.33 -8.92
C PHE A 419 -3.17 -41.63 -9.25
N TYR A 420 -4.43 -41.51 -9.64
CA TYR A 420 -5.31 -42.62 -9.97
C TYR A 420 -5.87 -42.41 -11.37
N THR A 421 -5.84 -43.46 -12.19
CA THR A 421 -6.49 -43.49 -13.51
C THR A 421 -7.95 -43.94 -13.42
N ASP A 422 -8.36 -44.49 -12.27
CA ASP A 422 -9.73 -44.87 -11.94
C ASP A 422 -10.22 -44.00 -10.77
N PHE A 423 -11.39 -43.39 -10.95
CA PHE A 423 -11.91 -42.44 -9.98
C PHE A 423 -12.44 -43.12 -8.71
N ASN A 424 -13.00 -44.33 -8.83
CA ASN A 424 -13.49 -45.08 -7.68
C ASN A 424 -12.33 -45.60 -6.82
N GLU A 425 -11.20 -45.95 -7.44
CA GLU A 425 -9.98 -46.25 -6.69
C GLU A 425 -9.51 -45.02 -5.88
N ALA A 426 -9.54 -43.82 -6.47
CA ALA A 426 -9.22 -42.59 -5.75
C ALA A 426 -10.17 -42.38 -4.55
N LEU A 427 -11.49 -42.50 -4.76
CA LEU A 427 -12.49 -42.38 -3.70
C LEU A 427 -12.27 -43.37 -2.55
N ASN A 428 -11.91 -44.63 -2.87
CA ASN A 428 -11.62 -45.65 -1.85
C ASN A 428 -10.38 -45.32 -1.02
N ASN A 429 -9.47 -44.48 -1.53
CA ASN A 429 -8.29 -44.02 -0.82
C ASN A 429 -8.46 -42.62 -0.20
N TRP A 430 -9.63 -41.97 -0.37
CA TRP A 430 -9.93 -40.66 0.19
C TRP A 430 -10.25 -40.75 1.69
N SER A 431 -9.18 -40.85 2.48
CA SER A 431 -9.21 -41.05 3.94
C SER A 431 -9.25 -39.73 4.72
N ASP A 432 -9.49 -39.85 6.03
CA ASP A 432 -9.52 -38.71 6.95
C ASP A 432 -8.25 -37.83 6.85
N GLY A 433 -8.43 -36.52 6.85
CA GLY A 433 -7.38 -35.52 6.71
C GLY A 433 -6.83 -35.32 5.30
N THR A 434 -7.31 -36.05 4.28
CA THR A 434 -6.74 -36.00 2.92
C THR A 434 -7.58 -35.15 1.95
N THR A 435 -6.90 -34.70 0.88
CA THR A 435 -7.51 -33.97 -0.24
C THR A 435 -7.67 -34.88 -1.45
N LEU A 436 -8.88 -34.92 -2.02
CA LEU A 436 -9.15 -35.49 -3.35
C LEU A 436 -9.08 -34.36 -4.38
N THR A 437 -8.18 -34.48 -5.36
CA THR A 437 -8.01 -33.50 -6.44
C THR A 437 -8.44 -34.10 -7.76
N LEU A 438 -9.28 -33.41 -8.54
CA LEU A 438 -9.66 -33.87 -9.88
C LEU A 438 -8.59 -33.52 -10.92
N TYR A 439 -8.39 -34.39 -11.90
CA TYR A 439 -7.51 -34.14 -13.06
C TYR A 439 -8.22 -34.36 -14.40
N SER A 440 -9.50 -34.71 -14.38
CA SER A 440 -10.38 -34.75 -15.54
C SER A 440 -11.83 -34.59 -15.12
N ASN A 441 -12.71 -34.34 -16.08
CA ASN A 441 -14.15 -34.34 -15.83
C ASN A 441 -14.61 -35.76 -15.46
N ILE A 442 -15.38 -35.86 -14.38
CA ILE A 442 -15.99 -37.11 -13.94
C ILE A 442 -17.43 -37.13 -14.47
N ALA A 443 -17.74 -38.13 -15.30
CA ALA A 443 -19.05 -38.24 -15.95
C ALA A 443 -20.12 -38.79 -15.00
N ASP A 444 -21.38 -38.44 -15.28
CA ASP A 444 -22.53 -38.98 -14.56
C ASP A 444 -22.58 -40.52 -14.65
N GLY A 445 -23.02 -41.17 -13.56
CA GLY A 445 -23.06 -42.63 -13.44
C GLY A 445 -21.70 -43.32 -13.20
N THR A 446 -20.60 -42.56 -13.07
CA THR A 446 -19.26 -43.12 -12.77
C THR A 446 -19.16 -43.67 -11.34
N ASN A 447 -19.91 -43.08 -10.42
CA ASN A 447 -19.89 -43.37 -8.98
C ASN A 447 -21.32 -43.41 -8.44
N GLY A 448 -21.49 -44.13 -7.32
CA GLY A 448 -22.72 -44.10 -6.53
C GLY A 448 -22.76 -42.92 -5.56
N THR A 449 -23.64 -43.00 -4.58
CA THR A 449 -23.68 -42.07 -3.45
C THR A 449 -22.35 -42.08 -2.70
N ILE A 450 -21.83 -40.89 -2.40
CA ILE A 450 -20.61 -40.69 -1.62
C ILE A 450 -20.97 -40.31 -0.19
N GLU A 451 -20.42 -41.04 0.77
CA GLU A 451 -20.67 -40.82 2.20
C GLU A 451 -19.38 -40.37 2.90
N ILE A 452 -19.42 -39.20 3.54
CA ILE A 452 -18.33 -38.64 4.33
C ILE A 452 -18.77 -38.73 5.80
N LEU A 453 -18.50 -39.89 6.41
CA LEU A 453 -18.95 -40.22 7.77
C LEU A 453 -17.75 -40.33 8.70
N ASN A 454 -17.82 -39.62 9.82
CA ASN A 454 -16.83 -39.55 10.89
C ASN A 454 -15.39 -39.27 10.38
N LYS A 455 -15.28 -38.49 9.30
CA LYS A 455 -14.02 -38.05 8.71
C LYS A 455 -14.13 -36.60 8.25
N SER A 456 -13.00 -35.91 8.23
CA SER A 456 -12.82 -34.57 7.70
C SER A 456 -11.94 -34.65 6.46
N VAL A 457 -12.47 -34.23 5.31
CA VAL A 457 -11.80 -34.35 4.02
C VAL A 457 -11.93 -33.09 3.20
N SER A 458 -11.01 -32.90 2.24
CA SER A 458 -11.05 -31.80 1.29
C SER A 458 -11.24 -32.29 -0.14
N LEU A 459 -11.95 -31.52 -0.96
CA LEU A 459 -12.16 -31.73 -2.38
C LEU A 459 -11.67 -30.51 -3.16
N ASP A 460 -10.65 -30.72 -3.99
CA ASP A 460 -10.19 -29.76 -4.97
C ASP A 460 -10.73 -30.13 -6.36
N LEU A 461 -11.66 -29.33 -6.87
CA LEU A 461 -12.24 -29.52 -8.19
C LEU A 461 -11.25 -29.21 -9.32
N ASN A 462 -10.18 -28.45 -9.04
CA ASN A 462 -9.08 -28.17 -9.97
C ASN A 462 -9.53 -27.76 -11.38
N GLY A 463 -10.62 -26.99 -11.49
CA GLY A 463 -11.18 -26.53 -12.77
C GLY A 463 -12.06 -27.54 -13.51
N TYR A 464 -12.21 -28.76 -12.99
CA TYR A 464 -12.97 -29.84 -13.61
C TYR A 464 -14.40 -29.96 -13.08
N VAL A 465 -15.24 -30.65 -13.86
CA VAL A 465 -16.63 -30.93 -13.53
C VAL A 465 -16.76 -32.35 -12.98
N TRP A 466 -17.37 -32.48 -11.81
CA TRP A 466 -17.89 -33.74 -11.31
C TRP A 466 -19.41 -33.78 -11.52
N ASP A 467 -19.83 -34.54 -12.53
CA ASP A 467 -21.23 -34.70 -12.90
C ASP A 467 -21.83 -35.93 -12.20
N MET A 468 -22.91 -35.71 -11.44
CA MET A 468 -23.63 -36.72 -10.65
C MET A 468 -25.16 -36.50 -10.74
N ARG A 469 -25.64 -35.95 -11.85
CA ARG A 469 -27.05 -35.55 -12.04
C ARG A 469 -28.05 -36.72 -11.96
N SER A 470 -27.60 -37.96 -12.14
CA SER A 470 -28.45 -39.14 -11.97
C SER A 470 -28.85 -39.43 -10.51
N ILE A 471 -28.16 -38.83 -9.54
CA ILE A 471 -28.38 -39.06 -8.10
C ILE A 471 -28.97 -37.80 -7.47
N SER A 472 -30.13 -37.92 -6.82
CA SER A 472 -30.85 -36.78 -6.23
C SER A 472 -30.04 -36.02 -5.19
N CYS A 473 -29.29 -36.71 -4.33
CA CYS A 473 -28.33 -36.14 -3.38
C CYS A 473 -27.06 -36.99 -3.45
N PRO A 474 -26.06 -36.61 -4.26
CA PRO A 474 -24.93 -37.49 -4.54
C PRO A 474 -23.90 -37.59 -3.42
N ILE A 475 -23.77 -36.55 -2.58
CA ILE A 475 -22.78 -36.48 -1.51
C ILE A 475 -23.48 -36.21 -0.18
N TYR A 476 -23.24 -37.08 0.80
CA TYR A 476 -23.70 -36.95 2.18
C TYR A 476 -22.52 -36.60 3.09
N VAL A 477 -22.59 -35.43 3.71
CA VAL A 477 -21.61 -34.97 4.69
C VAL A 477 -22.19 -35.20 6.08
N GLY A 478 -21.77 -36.28 6.74
CA GLY A 478 -22.45 -36.83 7.91
C GLY A 478 -23.82 -37.44 7.56
N MET A 479 -24.43 -38.17 8.48
CA MET A 479 -25.75 -38.77 8.30
C MET A 479 -26.57 -38.79 9.58
N ALA A 480 -27.89 -38.69 9.42
CA ALA A 480 -28.87 -38.96 10.46
C ALA A 480 -29.58 -40.27 10.12
N THR A 481 -29.26 -41.35 10.83
CA THR A 481 -30.08 -42.57 10.76
C THR A 481 -31.12 -42.55 11.89
N ALA A 482 -32.14 -43.40 11.79
CA ALA A 482 -33.16 -43.52 12.84
C ALA A 482 -32.61 -43.95 14.22
N LYS A 483 -31.34 -44.38 14.30
CA LYS A 483 -30.71 -44.86 15.54
C LYS A 483 -29.49 -44.04 15.98
N GLU A 484 -28.72 -43.48 15.05
CA GLU A 484 -27.45 -42.80 15.35
C GLU A 484 -27.17 -41.63 14.39
N TRP A 485 -26.49 -40.60 14.90
CA TRP A 485 -25.96 -39.48 14.12
C TRP A 485 -24.47 -39.71 13.89
N THR A 486 -24.02 -39.59 12.65
CA THR A 486 -22.60 -39.58 12.29
C THR A 486 -22.20 -38.18 11.87
N ASP A 487 -21.06 -37.74 12.40
CA ASP A 487 -20.48 -36.45 12.01
C ASP A 487 -19.77 -36.60 10.66
N GLY A 488 -19.26 -35.50 10.09
CA GLY A 488 -18.48 -35.50 8.87
C GLY A 488 -18.16 -34.07 8.46
N SER A 489 -16.98 -33.85 7.89
CA SER A 489 -16.57 -32.53 7.43
C SER A 489 -16.08 -32.61 5.98
N LEU A 490 -16.61 -31.72 5.14
CA LEU A 490 -16.18 -31.58 3.75
C LEU A 490 -15.81 -30.13 3.47
N SER A 491 -14.58 -29.91 3.04
CA SER A 491 -14.10 -28.64 2.51
C SER A 491 -14.03 -28.70 0.99
N ILE A 492 -14.67 -27.76 0.28
CA ILE A 492 -14.68 -27.70 -1.19
C ILE A 492 -14.02 -26.42 -1.67
N TYR A 493 -13.09 -26.57 -2.62
CA TYR A 493 -12.48 -25.48 -3.36
C TYR A 493 -12.13 -25.91 -4.78
N THR A 494 -11.73 -24.95 -5.61
CA THR A 494 -11.15 -25.19 -6.93
C THR A 494 -9.86 -24.39 -7.05
N SER A 495 -8.73 -25.10 -7.26
CA SER A 495 -7.42 -24.50 -7.45
C SER A 495 -7.24 -23.85 -8.83
N GLN A 496 -8.00 -24.31 -9.82
CA GLN A 496 -8.12 -23.68 -11.14
C GLN A 496 -9.52 -23.13 -11.38
N TYR A 497 -9.64 -22.18 -12.29
CA TYR A 497 -10.93 -21.55 -12.60
C TYR A 497 -11.92 -22.56 -13.17
N GLY A 498 -13.17 -22.51 -12.68
CA GLY A 498 -14.31 -23.17 -13.32
C GLY A 498 -14.75 -24.53 -12.76
N GLY A 499 -14.15 -25.03 -11.67
CA GLY A 499 -14.51 -26.31 -11.08
C GLY A 499 -15.98 -26.38 -10.61
N GLN A 500 -16.67 -27.49 -10.88
CA GLN A 500 -18.11 -27.63 -10.60
C GLN A 500 -18.51 -29.02 -10.08
N ILE A 501 -19.53 -29.06 -9.23
CA ILE A 501 -20.27 -30.27 -8.89
C ILE A 501 -21.69 -30.13 -9.44
N LYS A 502 -22.16 -31.11 -10.20
CA LYS A 502 -23.52 -31.13 -10.75
C LYS A 502 -24.31 -32.26 -10.10
N GLY A 503 -25.19 -31.94 -9.15
CA GLY A 503 -26.05 -32.93 -8.50
C GLY A 503 -27.37 -33.15 -9.22
N GLY A 504 -28.19 -34.08 -8.75
CA GLY A 504 -29.57 -34.23 -9.21
C GLY A 504 -30.48 -33.15 -8.65
N SER A 505 -31.22 -33.45 -7.59
CA SER A 505 -32.11 -32.47 -6.93
C SER A 505 -31.34 -31.50 -6.04
N TYR A 506 -30.33 -32.01 -5.35
CA TYR A 506 -29.35 -31.28 -4.55
C TYR A 506 -27.96 -31.78 -4.91
N SER A 507 -26.95 -30.91 -4.87
CA SER A 507 -25.55 -31.33 -5.00
C SER A 507 -25.07 -32.06 -3.75
N LEU A 508 -25.54 -31.61 -2.59
CA LEU A 508 -25.09 -32.10 -1.29
C LEU A 508 -26.25 -32.19 -0.29
N PHE A 509 -26.17 -33.19 0.59
CA PHE A 509 -26.89 -33.26 1.86
C PHE A 509 -25.90 -33.08 3.01
N VAL A 510 -26.18 -32.15 3.92
CA VAL A 510 -25.26 -31.79 5.01
C VAL A 510 -25.90 -32.05 6.38
N ALA A 511 -25.38 -33.04 7.10
CA ALA A 511 -25.69 -33.30 8.51
C ALA A 511 -24.50 -33.09 9.47
N GLY A 512 -23.28 -33.04 8.96
CA GLY A 512 -22.08 -32.54 9.65
C GLY A 512 -21.74 -31.11 9.23
N THR A 513 -20.50 -30.86 8.80
CA THR A 513 -20.01 -29.53 8.42
C THR A 513 -19.57 -29.46 6.95
N LEU A 514 -20.08 -28.49 6.20
CA LEU A 514 -19.62 -28.15 4.86
C LEU A 514 -18.93 -26.78 4.88
N ASN A 515 -17.68 -26.72 4.39
CA ASN A 515 -16.98 -25.47 4.13
C ASN A 515 -16.84 -25.26 2.63
N LEU A 516 -17.43 -24.20 2.09
CA LEU A 516 -17.35 -23.84 0.67
C LEU A 516 -16.49 -22.60 0.50
N TYR A 517 -15.29 -22.79 -0.07
CA TYR A 517 -14.33 -21.71 -0.32
C TYR A 517 -14.42 -21.18 -1.76
N SER A 518 -14.57 -22.07 -2.74
CA SER A 518 -14.71 -21.72 -4.16
C SER A 518 -15.34 -22.87 -4.98
N GLY A 519 -15.57 -22.65 -6.28
CA GLY A 519 -16.22 -23.61 -7.17
C GLY A 519 -17.73 -23.37 -7.32
N VAL A 520 -18.39 -24.17 -8.14
CA VAL A 520 -19.84 -24.07 -8.40
C VAL A 520 -20.56 -25.34 -7.97
N LEU A 521 -21.54 -25.22 -7.06
CA LEU A 521 -22.47 -26.28 -6.71
C LEU A 521 -23.77 -26.09 -7.49
N GLN A 522 -23.97 -26.92 -8.52
CA GLN A 522 -25.18 -26.89 -9.34
C GLN A 522 -26.26 -27.82 -8.77
N ASN A 523 -27.44 -27.25 -8.59
CA ASN A 523 -28.67 -27.79 -8.01
C ASN A 523 -28.84 -27.61 -6.50
N GLY A 524 -28.18 -26.62 -5.90
CA GLY A 524 -28.42 -26.24 -4.50
C GLY A 524 -27.93 -27.25 -3.45
N VAL A 525 -28.15 -26.92 -2.17
CA VAL A 525 -27.69 -27.71 -1.02
C VAL A 525 -28.80 -27.87 0.01
N LEU A 526 -28.96 -29.08 0.54
CA LEU A 526 -29.89 -29.41 1.61
C LEU A 526 -29.15 -29.55 2.94
N VAL A 527 -29.57 -28.79 3.96
CA VAL A 527 -28.96 -28.81 5.30
C VAL A 527 -29.92 -29.46 6.28
N SER A 528 -29.48 -30.48 7.00
CA SER A 528 -30.28 -31.10 8.07
C SER A 528 -30.27 -30.25 9.35
N VAL A 529 -31.12 -30.60 10.32
CA VAL A 529 -31.25 -29.91 11.61
C VAL A 529 -29.98 -29.76 12.46
N ARG A 530 -28.93 -30.55 12.18
CA ARG A 530 -27.63 -30.44 12.85
C ARG A 530 -26.49 -30.04 11.91
N GLY A 531 -26.80 -29.92 10.63
CA GLY A 531 -25.83 -29.55 9.61
C GLY A 531 -25.39 -28.10 9.79
N THR A 532 -24.12 -27.86 9.50
CA THR A 532 -23.53 -26.52 9.42
C THR A 532 -22.95 -26.30 8.02
N ILE A 533 -23.32 -25.18 7.38
CA ILE A 533 -22.65 -24.70 6.17
C ILE A 533 -21.89 -23.43 6.50
N ASN A 534 -20.63 -23.37 6.12
CA ASN A 534 -19.81 -22.16 6.09
C ASN A 534 -19.47 -21.83 4.63
N MET A 535 -20.14 -20.84 4.08
CA MET A 535 -19.87 -20.34 2.73
C MET A 535 -18.99 -19.09 2.82
N MET A 536 -17.74 -19.24 2.42
CA MET A 536 -16.74 -18.17 2.37
C MET A 536 -16.51 -17.66 0.93
N GLY A 537 -16.93 -18.45 -0.06
CA GLY A 537 -16.87 -18.08 -1.47
C GLY A 537 -17.62 -19.09 -2.35
N GLY A 538 -17.30 -19.10 -3.65
CA GLY A 538 -17.94 -19.99 -4.63
C GLY A 538 -19.34 -19.54 -5.07
N SER A 539 -20.00 -20.40 -5.86
CA SER A 539 -21.37 -20.22 -6.33
C SER A 539 -22.24 -21.41 -5.95
N ILE A 540 -23.46 -21.16 -5.49
CA ILE A 540 -24.51 -22.18 -5.37
C ILE A 540 -25.62 -21.80 -6.33
N ASP A 541 -25.85 -22.65 -7.33
CA ASP A 541 -26.89 -22.44 -8.33
C ASP A 541 -28.06 -23.37 -8.02
N GLY A 542 -29.21 -22.80 -7.67
CA GLY A 542 -30.39 -23.56 -7.25
C GLY A 542 -30.96 -24.49 -8.33
N ASN A 543 -31.60 -25.56 -7.89
CA ASN A 543 -32.20 -26.60 -8.72
C ASN A 543 -33.36 -26.08 -9.59
N THR A 544 -33.51 -26.61 -10.81
CA THR A 544 -34.64 -26.32 -11.72
C THR A 544 -35.98 -26.81 -11.19
N ASN A 545 -35.98 -27.82 -10.32
CA ASN A 545 -37.22 -28.42 -9.82
C ASN A 545 -37.66 -27.85 -8.48
N ASP A 546 -36.73 -27.65 -7.53
CA ASP A 546 -37.05 -27.19 -6.18
C ASP A 546 -36.88 -25.68 -5.98
N TYR A 547 -36.34 -24.97 -6.98
CA TYR A 547 -36.20 -23.50 -7.01
C TYR A 547 -35.30 -22.89 -5.90
N ILE A 548 -34.70 -23.72 -5.04
CA ILE A 548 -33.95 -23.32 -3.83
C ILE A 548 -32.43 -23.46 -4.05
N GLY A 549 -31.67 -22.47 -3.56
CA GLY A 549 -30.21 -22.50 -3.45
C GLY A 549 -29.77 -23.26 -2.21
N ILE A 550 -30.18 -22.82 -1.02
CA ILE A 550 -29.95 -23.52 0.25
C ILE A 550 -31.29 -23.78 0.94
N ASP A 551 -31.66 -25.05 1.15
CA ASP A 551 -32.80 -25.44 2.00
C ASP A 551 -32.27 -25.76 3.40
N ASN A 552 -32.43 -24.82 4.33
CA ASN A 552 -31.77 -24.87 5.63
C ASN A 552 -32.70 -25.35 6.74
N TYR A 553 -32.39 -26.50 7.33
CA TYR A 553 -32.96 -26.93 8.60
C TYR A 553 -32.00 -26.77 9.79
N GLY A 554 -30.72 -26.45 9.55
CA GLY A 554 -29.65 -26.34 10.55
C GLY A 554 -29.05 -24.93 10.64
N THR A 555 -27.72 -24.83 10.58
CA THR A 555 -26.99 -23.56 10.66
C THR A 555 -26.30 -23.23 9.34
N VAL A 556 -26.48 -22.01 8.83
CA VAL A 556 -25.84 -21.51 7.62
C VAL A 556 -25.14 -20.19 7.93
N ASN A 557 -23.83 -20.15 7.70
CA ASN A 557 -22.97 -18.98 7.85
C ASN A 557 -22.50 -18.53 6.47
N LEU A 558 -22.88 -17.32 6.05
CA LEU A 558 -22.57 -16.74 4.75
C LEU A 558 -21.61 -15.57 4.94
N SER A 559 -20.41 -15.66 4.37
CA SER A 559 -19.37 -14.64 4.49
C SER A 559 -18.75 -14.21 3.15
N GLY A 560 -19.09 -14.90 2.07
CA GLY A 560 -18.66 -14.57 0.71
C GLY A 560 -19.27 -15.48 -0.35
N GLY A 561 -19.18 -15.09 -1.62
CA GLY A 561 -19.64 -15.88 -2.77
C GLY A 561 -20.99 -15.43 -3.37
N ILE A 562 -21.61 -16.30 -4.15
CA ILE A 562 -22.85 -16.03 -4.88
C ILE A 562 -23.85 -17.17 -4.67
N ILE A 563 -25.09 -16.84 -4.33
CA ILE A 563 -26.18 -17.81 -4.37
C ILE A 563 -27.17 -17.35 -5.44
N SER A 564 -27.41 -18.22 -6.42
CA SER A 564 -28.25 -17.93 -7.59
C SER A 564 -29.44 -18.89 -7.63
N ALA A 565 -30.60 -18.47 -7.15
CA ALA A 565 -31.80 -19.30 -7.15
C ALA A 565 -33.07 -18.44 -7.09
N THR A 566 -34.24 -19.07 -7.25
CA THR A 566 -35.51 -18.38 -7.03
C THR A 566 -35.73 -18.11 -5.54
N TYR A 567 -35.32 -19.05 -4.68
CA TYR A 567 -35.16 -18.87 -3.24
C TYR A 567 -33.68 -19.06 -2.92
N CYS A 568 -32.90 -17.98 -2.77
CA CYS A 568 -31.45 -18.13 -2.54
C CYS A 568 -31.22 -18.88 -1.23
N VAL A 569 -31.85 -18.42 -0.15
CA VAL A 569 -31.84 -19.08 1.15
C VAL A 569 -33.27 -19.30 1.63
N TYR A 570 -33.64 -20.56 1.81
CA TYR A 570 -34.89 -20.95 2.47
C TYR A 570 -34.56 -21.39 3.89
N ASN A 571 -34.76 -20.50 4.86
CA ASN A 571 -34.51 -20.78 6.27
C ASN A 571 -35.77 -21.36 6.92
N ARG A 572 -35.71 -22.61 7.38
CA ARG A 572 -36.84 -23.32 8.01
C ARG A 572 -37.01 -22.89 9.47
N GLU A 573 -38.00 -23.48 10.11
CA GLU A 573 -38.22 -23.32 11.56
C GLU A 573 -37.05 -23.95 12.32
N ASP A 574 -36.73 -23.41 13.50
CA ASP A 574 -35.63 -23.85 14.37
C ASP A 574 -34.24 -23.86 13.73
N SER A 575 -34.06 -23.12 12.62
CA SER A 575 -32.80 -23.02 11.88
C SER A 575 -32.19 -21.61 11.96
N VAL A 576 -30.89 -21.52 11.75
CA VAL A 576 -30.11 -20.27 11.89
C VAL A 576 -29.44 -19.90 10.57
N VAL A 577 -29.60 -18.65 10.14
CA VAL A 577 -28.84 -18.05 9.05
C VAL A 577 -28.08 -16.83 9.56
N ASN A 578 -26.77 -16.81 9.37
CA ASN A 578 -25.90 -15.69 9.68
C ASN A 578 -25.29 -15.14 8.39
N ILE A 579 -25.52 -13.87 8.08
CA ILE A 579 -24.80 -13.15 7.03
C ILE A 579 -23.69 -12.34 7.70
N LEU A 580 -22.47 -12.84 7.62
CA LEU A 580 -21.28 -12.37 8.32
C LEU A 580 -20.36 -11.52 7.44
N GLY A 581 -20.52 -11.58 6.12
CA GLY A 581 -19.66 -10.91 5.15
C GLY A 581 -20.35 -10.68 3.79
N PRO A 582 -19.66 -10.07 2.82
CA PRO A 582 -20.26 -9.65 1.56
C PRO A 582 -20.67 -10.85 0.68
N ILE A 583 -21.96 -11.17 0.68
CA ILE A 583 -22.56 -12.22 -0.16
C ILE A 583 -23.42 -11.60 -1.27
N ILE A 584 -23.42 -12.20 -2.46
CA ILE A 584 -24.35 -11.83 -3.53
C ILE A 584 -25.51 -12.83 -3.53
N LEU A 585 -26.73 -12.32 -3.36
CA LEU A 585 -27.95 -13.10 -3.45
C LEU A 585 -28.67 -12.73 -4.75
N ASN A 586 -28.54 -13.60 -5.75
CA ASN A 586 -28.99 -13.40 -7.11
C ASN A 586 -30.33 -14.12 -7.36
N GLY A 587 -31.42 -13.36 -7.28
CA GLY A 587 -32.77 -13.89 -7.43
C GLY A 587 -33.10 -14.21 -8.87
N ILE A 588 -33.18 -15.50 -9.22
CA ILE A 588 -33.50 -15.96 -10.58
C ILE A 588 -35.00 -16.26 -10.70
N LYS A 589 -35.67 -15.58 -11.63
CA LYS A 589 -37.03 -15.93 -12.06
C LYS A 589 -36.99 -17.23 -12.88
N ARG A 590 -37.73 -18.26 -12.45
CA ARG A 590 -37.90 -19.51 -13.21
C ARG A 590 -39.36 -19.73 -13.55
N GLY A 591 -39.69 -19.63 -14.83
CA GLY A 591 -41.07 -19.62 -15.30
C GLY A 591 -41.84 -18.42 -14.74
N ASN A 592 -43.00 -18.68 -14.15
CA ASN A 592 -43.83 -17.66 -13.49
C ASN A 592 -43.55 -17.52 -11.99
N ILE A 593 -42.62 -18.31 -11.43
CA ILE A 593 -42.31 -18.30 -10.01
C ILE A 593 -41.22 -17.26 -9.75
N LEU A 594 -41.55 -16.34 -8.84
CA LEU A 594 -40.68 -15.32 -8.29
C LEU A 594 -40.63 -15.57 -6.79
N GLY A 595 -39.44 -15.90 -6.28
CA GLY A 595 -39.20 -16.14 -4.88
C GLY A 595 -38.29 -15.06 -4.29
N PRO A 596 -38.28 -14.91 -2.95
CA PRO A 596 -37.42 -13.99 -2.27
C PRO A 596 -35.95 -14.43 -2.28
N ALA A 597 -35.02 -13.50 -2.08
CA ALA A 597 -33.63 -13.89 -1.85
C ALA A 597 -33.53 -14.66 -0.53
N ILE A 598 -34.16 -14.15 0.53
CA ILE A 598 -34.21 -14.82 1.83
C ILE A 598 -35.67 -15.03 2.21
N TYR A 599 -36.05 -16.29 2.36
CA TYR A 599 -37.31 -16.68 3.00
C TYR A 599 -36.99 -17.13 4.43
N ASN A 600 -37.46 -16.40 5.45
CA ASN A 600 -37.07 -16.64 6.84
C ASN A 600 -38.22 -17.12 7.74
N LYS A 601 -38.13 -18.35 8.24
CA LYS A 601 -38.97 -18.88 9.34
C LYS A 601 -38.24 -19.03 10.67
N GLY A 602 -36.91 -19.16 10.64
CA GLY A 602 -36.08 -19.34 11.82
C GLY A 602 -35.43 -18.04 12.30
N ILE A 603 -34.22 -18.18 12.82
CA ILE A 603 -33.37 -17.06 13.26
C ILE A 603 -32.53 -16.61 12.07
N ALA A 604 -32.56 -15.32 11.76
CA ALA A 604 -31.63 -14.72 10.80
C ALA A 604 -30.95 -13.48 11.39
N VAL A 605 -29.62 -13.42 11.24
CA VAL A 605 -28.78 -12.30 11.68
C VAL A 605 -28.00 -11.78 10.48
N ILE A 606 -28.18 -10.51 10.13
CA ILE A 606 -27.44 -9.83 9.06
C ILE A 606 -26.45 -8.87 9.70
N SER A 607 -25.17 -9.24 9.67
CA SER A 607 -24.07 -8.44 10.23
C SER A 607 -23.38 -7.58 9.17
N GLU A 608 -23.35 -8.05 7.93
CA GLU A 608 -22.86 -7.30 6.76
C GLU A 608 -23.92 -7.29 5.66
N ALA A 609 -24.04 -6.16 4.95
CA ALA A 609 -25.12 -5.95 4.00
C ALA A 609 -24.91 -6.85 2.76
N PRO A 610 -25.83 -7.81 2.47
CA PRO A 610 -25.76 -8.59 1.24
C PRO A 610 -26.05 -7.71 0.02
N VAL A 611 -25.47 -8.07 -1.12
CA VAL A 611 -25.80 -7.47 -2.41
C VAL A 611 -26.93 -8.28 -3.02
N PHE A 612 -28.12 -7.70 -3.07
CA PHE A 612 -29.25 -8.30 -3.78
C PHE A 612 -29.17 -7.97 -5.27
N ARG A 613 -29.09 -9.01 -6.10
CA ARG A 613 -29.25 -8.88 -7.56
C ARG A 613 -30.59 -9.45 -7.95
N GLN A 614 -31.60 -8.61 -7.96
CA GLN A 614 -32.97 -9.01 -8.27
C GLN A 614 -33.61 -8.02 -9.25
N ASN A 615 -34.65 -8.46 -9.97
CA ASN A 615 -35.44 -7.56 -10.80
C ASN A 615 -36.29 -6.63 -9.91
N GLU A 616 -36.66 -5.44 -10.39
CA GLU A 616 -37.34 -4.38 -9.63
C GLU A 616 -38.65 -4.78 -8.92
N ASN A 617 -39.27 -5.89 -9.33
CA ASN A 617 -40.53 -6.43 -8.78
C ASN A 617 -40.31 -7.60 -7.81
N ASN A 618 -39.07 -7.96 -7.48
CA ASN A 618 -38.79 -9.10 -6.63
C ASN A 618 -38.79 -8.70 -5.14
N ILE A 619 -39.01 -9.69 -4.27
CA ILE A 619 -38.91 -9.52 -2.83
C ILE A 619 -37.48 -9.87 -2.42
N GLU A 620 -36.75 -8.99 -1.73
CA GLU A 620 -35.45 -9.37 -1.17
C GLU A 620 -35.64 -10.24 0.09
N LEU A 621 -36.55 -9.81 0.99
CA LEU A 621 -36.81 -10.45 2.28
C LEU A 621 -38.28 -10.84 2.43
N ASP A 622 -38.58 -12.13 2.55
CA ASP A 622 -39.91 -12.62 2.91
C ASP A 622 -39.87 -13.27 4.31
N LEU A 623 -40.53 -12.63 5.26
CA LEU A 623 -40.31 -12.85 6.67
C LEU A 623 -41.55 -13.48 7.30
N VAL A 624 -41.38 -14.67 7.88
CA VAL A 624 -42.33 -15.27 8.81
C VAL A 624 -41.95 -14.92 10.25
N SER A 625 -40.64 -14.90 10.52
CA SER A 625 -40.05 -14.49 11.80
C SER A 625 -39.17 -13.24 11.61
N PRO A 626 -39.15 -12.29 12.56
CA PRO A 626 -38.30 -11.10 12.48
C PRO A 626 -36.82 -11.44 12.38
N ILE A 627 -36.05 -10.57 11.71
CA ILE A 627 -34.60 -10.71 11.57
C ILE A 627 -33.85 -9.72 12.46
N THR A 628 -32.62 -10.05 12.83
CA THR A 628 -31.72 -9.13 13.52
C THR A 628 -30.78 -8.47 12.52
N LEU A 629 -30.73 -7.14 12.52
CA LEU A 629 -29.91 -6.34 11.63
C LEU A 629 -28.81 -5.62 12.40
N LYS A 630 -27.55 -6.02 12.23
CA LYS A 630 -26.38 -5.25 12.72
C LYS A 630 -25.80 -4.30 11.66
N THR A 631 -26.50 -4.16 10.56
CA THR A 631 -26.18 -3.28 9.45
C THR A 631 -27.47 -2.94 8.71
N GLN A 632 -27.41 -2.03 7.75
CA GLN A 632 -28.54 -1.64 6.93
C GLN A 632 -28.09 -1.44 5.47
N PRO A 633 -29.04 -1.30 4.52
CA PRO A 633 -28.71 -1.06 3.11
C PRO A 633 -27.79 0.15 2.91
N LYS A 634 -26.96 0.10 1.86
CA LYS A 634 -26.04 1.20 1.50
C LYS A 634 -26.80 2.47 1.07
N GLU A 635 -26.07 3.56 0.88
CA GLU A 635 -26.66 4.88 0.63
C GLU A 635 -27.60 4.89 -0.60
N ASP A 636 -27.28 4.11 -1.62
CA ASP A 636 -27.98 3.96 -2.90
C ASP A 636 -28.90 2.72 -2.98
N GLU A 637 -29.06 1.97 -1.90
CA GLU A 637 -29.84 0.73 -1.87
C GLU A 637 -31.09 0.84 -0.98
N VAL A 638 -32.16 0.15 -1.39
CA VAL A 638 -33.39 -0.05 -0.62
C VAL A 638 -33.76 -1.52 -0.69
N TRP A 639 -34.05 -2.14 0.46
CA TRP A 639 -34.50 -3.53 0.51
C TRP A 639 -36.02 -3.61 0.56
N ARG A 640 -36.62 -4.48 -0.25
CA ARG A 640 -38.06 -4.72 -0.26
C ARG A 640 -38.39 -5.88 0.67
N VAL A 641 -39.35 -5.63 1.53
CA VAL A 641 -39.73 -6.53 2.62
C VAL A 641 -41.16 -6.97 2.43
N ASN A 642 -41.38 -8.28 2.51
CA ASN A 642 -42.69 -8.89 2.54
C ASN A 642 -42.90 -9.62 3.87
N MET A 643 -44.14 -9.57 4.34
CA MET A 643 -44.61 -10.38 5.46
C MET A 643 -46.11 -10.63 5.25
N SER A 644 -46.55 -11.89 5.35
CA SER A 644 -47.97 -12.21 5.15
C SER A 644 -48.85 -11.51 6.21
N ALA A 645 -50.13 -11.28 5.91
CA ALA A 645 -51.06 -10.64 6.85
C ALA A 645 -51.15 -11.35 8.21
N SER A 646 -51.08 -12.69 8.21
CA SER A 646 -51.04 -13.47 9.45
C SER A 646 -49.76 -13.22 10.25
N ASN A 647 -48.62 -13.09 9.57
CA ASN A 647 -47.32 -12.88 10.19
C ASN A 647 -47.15 -11.43 10.67
N ILE A 648 -47.72 -10.45 9.94
CA ILE A 648 -47.85 -9.06 10.42
C ILE A 648 -48.59 -9.05 11.74
N THR A 649 -49.73 -9.74 11.82
CA THR A 649 -50.51 -9.80 13.06
C THR A 649 -49.73 -10.50 14.17
N ALA A 650 -49.11 -11.65 13.88
CA ALA A 650 -48.38 -12.44 14.87
C ALA A 650 -47.17 -11.70 15.47
N ASN A 651 -46.51 -10.86 14.67
CA ASN A 651 -45.30 -10.14 15.09
C ASN A 651 -45.57 -8.66 15.44
N ASN A 652 -46.84 -8.24 15.57
CA ASN A 652 -47.22 -6.83 15.72
C ASN A 652 -46.58 -5.90 14.65
N GLY A 653 -46.46 -6.41 13.43
CA GLY A 653 -45.83 -5.75 12.29
C GLY A 653 -44.30 -5.77 12.31
N VAL A 654 -43.66 -6.13 13.41
CA VAL A 654 -42.20 -6.10 13.53
C VAL A 654 -41.56 -7.10 12.56
N PHE A 655 -40.62 -6.62 11.75
CA PHE A 655 -39.88 -7.46 10.82
C PHE A 655 -38.36 -7.38 11.03
N ALA A 656 -37.84 -6.28 11.61
CA ALA A 656 -36.42 -6.12 11.88
C ALA A 656 -36.16 -5.59 13.30
N LEU A 657 -35.22 -6.23 13.98
CA LEU A 657 -34.69 -5.85 15.30
C LEU A 657 -33.29 -5.24 15.11
N PRO A 658 -32.99 -4.08 15.73
CA PRO A 658 -31.66 -3.49 15.66
C PRO A 658 -30.66 -4.32 16.47
N GLY A 659 -29.48 -4.54 15.89
CA GLY A 659 -28.31 -5.04 16.60
C GLY A 659 -27.75 -4.00 17.58
N GLU A 660 -26.86 -4.45 18.46
CA GLU A 660 -26.20 -3.57 19.43
C GLU A 660 -25.44 -2.43 18.72
N GLY A 661 -25.72 -1.18 19.11
CA GLY A 661 -25.09 0.01 18.54
C GLY A 661 -25.60 0.44 17.16
N VAL A 662 -26.66 -0.18 16.64
CA VAL A 662 -27.19 0.10 15.29
C VAL A 662 -28.49 0.87 15.35
N GLU A 663 -28.53 1.97 14.61
CA GLU A 663 -29.74 2.75 14.41
C GLU A 663 -30.31 2.49 13.00
N LEU A 664 -31.46 1.82 12.93
CA LEU A 664 -32.10 1.51 11.64
C LEU A 664 -32.83 2.73 11.07
N ASP A 665 -32.64 2.96 9.77
CA ASP A 665 -33.33 3.96 8.97
C ASP A 665 -34.50 3.31 8.20
N PRO A 666 -35.77 3.68 8.47
CA PRO A 666 -36.92 3.12 7.77
C PRO A 666 -36.93 3.43 6.27
N THR A 667 -36.28 4.51 5.81
CA THR A 667 -36.25 4.89 4.38
C THR A 667 -35.43 3.92 3.53
N LYS A 668 -34.60 3.09 4.17
CA LYS A 668 -33.83 2.03 3.54
C LYS A 668 -34.65 0.77 3.24
N PHE A 669 -35.92 0.75 3.60
CA PHE A 669 -36.79 -0.39 3.39
C PHE A 669 -38.10 0.05 2.75
N VAL A 670 -38.65 -0.82 1.89
CA VAL A 670 -39.97 -0.61 1.30
C VAL A 670 -40.85 -1.83 1.52
N SER A 671 -42.10 -1.59 1.91
CA SER A 671 -43.09 -2.64 2.07
C SER A 671 -43.55 -3.13 0.70
N MET A 672 -43.57 -4.46 0.51
CA MET A 672 -44.22 -5.11 -0.63
C MET A 672 -45.67 -5.51 -0.31
N VAL A 673 -46.15 -5.20 0.89
CA VAL A 673 -47.51 -5.50 1.34
C VAL A 673 -48.40 -4.29 1.09
N GLU A 674 -49.41 -4.46 0.23
CA GLU A 674 -50.34 -3.40 -0.14
C GLU A 674 -51.07 -2.84 1.10
N GLY A 675 -51.10 -1.51 1.23
CA GLY A 675 -51.72 -0.82 2.36
C GLY A 675 -50.85 -0.74 3.62
N TYR A 676 -49.58 -1.14 3.57
CA TYR A 676 -48.65 -1.05 4.69
C TYR A 676 -47.42 -0.21 4.33
N GLU A 677 -46.93 0.58 5.30
CA GLU A 677 -45.69 1.33 5.23
C GLU A 677 -44.67 0.83 6.26
N VAL A 678 -43.38 1.14 6.03
CA VAL A 678 -42.31 0.84 6.99
C VAL A 678 -42.22 1.97 8.01
N THR A 679 -42.36 1.62 9.29
CA THR A 679 -42.27 2.58 10.40
C THR A 679 -41.23 2.12 11.42
N LYS A 680 -40.46 3.08 11.95
CA LYS A 680 -39.55 2.86 13.07
C LYS A 680 -40.30 3.02 14.40
N LEU A 681 -40.21 2.00 15.25
CA LEU A 681 -40.81 1.98 16.58
C LEU A 681 -39.89 2.65 17.62
N THR A 682 -40.44 2.95 18.81
CA THR A 682 -39.70 3.62 19.90
C THR A 682 -38.52 2.81 20.45
N ASN A 683 -38.53 1.49 20.28
CA ASN A 683 -37.43 0.60 20.65
C ASN A 683 -36.37 0.46 19.55
N GLY A 684 -36.47 1.21 18.46
CA GLY A 684 -35.56 1.17 17.30
C GLY A 684 -35.85 0.06 16.29
N SER A 685 -36.80 -0.85 16.55
CA SER A 685 -37.24 -1.87 15.60
C SER A 685 -38.00 -1.27 14.42
N LEU A 686 -37.98 -1.95 13.28
CA LEU A 686 -38.81 -1.61 12.13
C LEU A 686 -40.01 -2.54 12.03
N ALA A 687 -41.17 -1.95 11.72
CA ALA A 687 -42.44 -2.63 11.59
C ALA A 687 -43.19 -2.22 10.33
N LEU A 688 -44.02 -3.12 9.81
CA LEU A 688 -45.03 -2.84 8.80
C LEU A 688 -46.32 -2.38 9.49
N ILE A 689 -46.73 -1.14 9.25
CA ILE A 689 -47.92 -0.52 9.86
C ILE A 689 -48.94 -0.17 8.75
N PRO A 690 -50.25 -0.38 8.95
CA PRO A 690 -51.25 0.04 7.98
C PRO A 690 -51.20 1.55 7.71
N ILE A 691 -51.26 1.94 6.45
CA ILE A 691 -51.37 3.33 6.03
C ILE A 691 -52.78 3.81 6.46
N ALA A 692 -52.84 4.87 7.27
CA ALA A 692 -54.13 5.45 7.66
C ALA A 692 -54.82 6.06 6.43
N GLU A 693 -56.08 5.70 6.20
CA GLU A 693 -56.93 6.29 5.15
C GLU A 693 -57.17 7.79 5.33
#